data_AF-A0A0M2PCS2-F1
#
_entry.id   AF-A0A0M2PCS2-F1
#
_cell.length_a   1.000
_cell.length_b   1.000
_cell.length_c   1.000
_cell.angle_alpha   90.00
_cell.angle_beta   90.00
_cell.angle_gamma   90.00
#
_symmetry.space_group_name_H-M   'P 1'
#
loop_
_entity.id
_entity.type
_entity.pdbx_description
1 polymer ?
#
loop_
_entity_poly.entity_id
_entity_poly.type
_entity_poly.pdbx_seq_one_letter_code
_entity_poly.pdbx_strand_id
1 'polypeptide(L)'
;MKKKTEKQKPKQFIEKLNNYKFLHVFLYAILAVILFVSLYSNVKPETLDIELFTVSDETIYSPTTVDDKVETDRKKQEAYDSVEDQYVLKKEISEKQVDLISSIFDAIIEVHQEEEAEKNAENTSDAMLTPEEKVKRLQDKLTPSINEKISKETFIPLLTTTKDEIVLSKDAVVTAVNNIMSMEIPIIQLSEAKKQVVEELQYTSLKPDVLQASQELARYAITPNVVFDLKATEEKRQQAVDAVKEAQIKQGQILVEEDELINREVYRKLGLVGLLDNQQSYKPFLGLGLLILLILIGVIYYFEKKDRPISKKNNSLLLYCLIFAITILLMKIVSLFQKIDYTHIGYLVPVAMGAMLVKLLLNERLATLTCMIFAICGSVIFNEGVTGSFNFSVGIYYLFGCLAAVLFFGEHNLRSKILQAGLFVAGMNVLVITAIMLIRNSSYSNVEISSYFIMACVSGLVSSVLTIGFMPFFETGFGILSTMKLIELSNPNHPLLRKILTETPGTYHHSVMVANLSESACEAIGANGLLARVGAYYHDIGKTKRPQYFIENQMNIENPHNKLSAQLSKNVIISHVTDGVEMLKKNKMPKEFIDIAEQHHGTSLLKYFYHQAKQTNPSIYEEEFRYPGPKPQTKEIAIISIADSVEAAVRSMSNPTPEKIEKLVRSIISDRLQDHQLDECDLTLKELDIIAKSFCESLKGIFHSRIEYPELTKKQKVKQA
;
A
#
# COMPACT_ATOMS: atom_id res chain seq x y z
N MET A 1 -5.39 -54.09 -37.05
CA MET A 1 -5.17 -52.63 -36.90
C MET A 1 -6.00 -52.10 -35.73
N LYS A 2 -5.40 -51.90 -34.56
CA LYS A 2 -6.01 -51.12 -33.45
C LYS A 2 -5.02 -50.00 -33.11
N LYS A 3 -5.31 -48.79 -33.58
CA LYS A 3 -4.58 -47.58 -33.17
C LYS A 3 -4.83 -47.36 -31.68
N LYS A 4 -3.82 -47.61 -30.85
CA LYS A 4 -3.77 -47.08 -29.48
C LYS A 4 -3.66 -45.57 -29.60
N THR A 5 -4.71 -44.87 -29.23
CA THR A 5 -4.68 -43.44 -28.90
C THR A 5 -3.80 -43.27 -27.67
N GLU A 6 -2.54 -42.89 -27.88
CA GLU A 6 -1.69 -42.38 -26.81
C GLU A 6 -2.37 -41.14 -26.21
N LYS A 7 -2.76 -41.23 -24.94
CA LYS A 7 -3.11 -40.06 -24.12
C LYS A 7 -1.92 -39.10 -24.18
N GLN A 8 -2.07 -37.98 -24.88
CA GLN A 8 -1.08 -36.89 -24.86
C GLN A 8 -0.83 -36.50 -23.40
N LYS A 9 0.42 -36.65 -22.95
CA LYS A 9 0.82 -36.31 -21.58
C LYS A 9 0.71 -34.79 -21.40
N PRO A 10 0.25 -34.29 -20.24
CA PRO A 10 0.09 -32.84 -19.97
C PRO A 10 1.35 -32.02 -20.26
N LYS A 11 2.53 -32.62 -20.10
CA LYS A 11 3.84 -32.00 -20.38
C LYS A 11 4.04 -31.60 -21.85
N GLN A 12 3.62 -32.44 -22.81
CA GLN A 12 3.77 -32.18 -24.24
C GLN A 12 2.79 -31.11 -24.75
N PHE A 13 1.64 -30.96 -24.09
CA PHE A 13 0.66 -29.92 -24.40
C PHE A 13 1.17 -28.54 -23.98
N ILE A 14 1.73 -28.42 -22.76
CA ILE A 14 2.31 -27.18 -22.25
C ILE A 14 3.51 -26.72 -23.11
N GLU A 15 4.40 -27.62 -23.50
CA GLU A 15 5.53 -27.30 -24.38
C GLU A 15 5.10 -26.77 -25.76
N LYS A 16 4.05 -27.35 -26.36
CA LYS A 16 3.51 -26.86 -27.64
C LYS A 16 2.83 -25.50 -27.50
N LEU A 17 2.10 -25.26 -26.40
CA LEU A 17 1.46 -23.97 -26.15
C LEU A 17 2.50 -22.86 -25.95
N ASN A 18 3.58 -23.15 -25.22
CA ASN A 18 4.62 -22.19 -24.87
C ASN A 18 5.43 -21.64 -26.06
N ASN A 19 5.35 -22.27 -27.23
CA ASN A 19 6.04 -21.79 -28.44
C ASN A 19 5.22 -20.78 -29.27
N TYR A 20 3.95 -20.51 -28.92
CA TYR A 20 3.15 -19.53 -29.64
C TYR A 20 3.58 -18.10 -29.29
N LYS A 21 3.88 -17.31 -30.32
CA LYS A 21 4.29 -15.90 -30.17
C LYS A 21 3.24 -15.03 -29.47
N PHE A 22 1.95 -15.36 -29.55
CA PHE A 22 0.88 -14.55 -28.92
C PHE A 22 0.44 -15.04 -27.53
N LEU A 23 1.03 -16.13 -27.02
CA LEU A 23 0.59 -16.71 -25.74
C LEU A 23 0.78 -15.73 -24.57
N HIS A 24 1.87 -14.97 -24.52
CA HIS A 24 2.10 -14.01 -23.43
C HIS A 24 1.02 -12.91 -23.38
N VAL A 25 0.59 -12.38 -24.53
CA VAL A 25 -0.51 -11.40 -24.62
C VAL A 25 -1.81 -12.00 -24.09
N PHE A 26 -2.10 -13.24 -24.46
CA PHE A 26 -3.27 -13.96 -23.95
C PHE A 26 -3.18 -14.20 -22.43
N LEU A 27 -2.01 -14.52 -21.88
CA LEU A 27 -1.81 -14.68 -20.44
C LEU A 27 -2.00 -13.35 -19.67
N TYR A 28 -1.56 -12.22 -20.22
CA TYR A 28 -1.85 -10.91 -19.64
C TYR A 28 -3.35 -10.60 -19.65
N ALA A 29 -4.05 -10.93 -20.74
CA ALA A 29 -5.51 -10.77 -20.81
C ALA A 29 -6.22 -11.66 -19.79
N ILE A 30 -5.80 -12.91 -19.61
CA ILE A 30 -6.33 -13.80 -18.56
C ILE A 30 -6.12 -13.19 -17.17
N LEU A 31 -4.91 -12.68 -16.88
CA LEU A 31 -4.62 -12.06 -15.60
C LEU A 31 -5.53 -10.84 -15.35
N ALA A 32 -5.78 -10.04 -16.38
CA ALA A 32 -6.71 -8.91 -16.34
C ALA A 32 -8.14 -9.36 -16.00
N VAL A 33 -8.63 -10.42 -16.67
CA VAL A 33 -9.96 -10.97 -16.46
C VAL A 33 -10.10 -11.54 -15.04
N ILE A 34 -9.10 -12.29 -14.54
CA ILE A 34 -9.10 -12.83 -13.18
C ILE A 34 -9.19 -11.69 -12.15
N LEU A 35 -8.39 -10.64 -12.34
CA LEU A 35 -8.44 -9.45 -11.47
C LEU A 35 -9.81 -8.78 -11.54
N PHE A 36 -10.32 -8.53 -12.74
CA PHE A 36 -11.61 -7.86 -12.92
C PHE A 36 -12.74 -8.65 -12.25
N VAL A 37 -12.87 -9.95 -12.56
CA VAL A 37 -13.91 -10.81 -12.01
C VAL A 37 -13.80 -10.92 -10.48
N SER A 38 -12.58 -11.04 -9.94
CA SER A 38 -12.37 -11.18 -8.49
C SER A 38 -12.75 -9.90 -7.73
N LEU A 39 -12.41 -8.73 -8.27
CA LEU A 39 -12.62 -7.43 -7.62
C LEU A 39 -13.97 -6.80 -7.95
N TYR A 40 -14.67 -7.26 -9.00
CA TYR A 40 -15.92 -6.68 -9.49
C TYR A 40 -16.98 -6.54 -8.39
N SER A 41 -17.21 -7.60 -7.60
CA SER A 41 -18.25 -7.60 -6.57
C SER A 41 -17.98 -6.61 -5.43
N ASN A 42 -16.72 -6.25 -5.20
CA ASN A 42 -16.29 -5.37 -4.11
C ASN A 42 -16.27 -3.89 -4.51
N VAL A 43 -16.29 -3.60 -5.82
CA VAL A 43 -16.27 -2.22 -6.37
C VAL A 43 -17.63 -1.82 -6.91
N LYS A 44 -18.54 -2.78 -7.13
CA LYS A 44 -19.93 -2.51 -7.50
C LYS A 44 -20.60 -1.68 -6.39
N PRO A 45 -21.19 -0.51 -6.70
CA PRO A 45 -21.96 0.25 -5.72
C PRO A 45 -23.10 -0.60 -5.14
N GLU A 46 -23.27 -0.55 -3.83
CA GLU A 46 -24.48 -1.04 -3.19
C GLU A 46 -25.63 -0.09 -3.55
N THR A 47 -26.63 -0.62 -4.25
CA THR A 47 -27.88 0.07 -4.54
C THR A 47 -28.93 -0.56 -3.64
N LEU A 48 -29.55 0.26 -2.79
CA LEU A 48 -30.65 -0.20 -1.94
C LEU A 48 -31.96 0.07 -2.69
N ASP A 49 -32.79 -0.96 -2.82
CA ASP A 49 -34.13 -0.84 -3.39
C ASP A 49 -35.07 -0.29 -2.31
N ILE A 50 -34.95 1.01 -2.08
CA ILE A 50 -35.66 1.74 -1.03
C ILE A 50 -36.74 2.61 -1.66
N GLU A 51 -37.98 2.44 -1.20
CA GLU A 51 -39.09 3.29 -1.57
C GLU A 51 -39.31 4.42 -0.55
N LEU A 52 -39.93 5.51 -1.01
CA LEU A 52 -40.28 6.62 -0.13
C LEU A 52 -41.38 6.18 0.85
N PHE A 53 -41.23 6.49 2.14
CA PHE A 53 -42.15 6.13 3.23
C PHE A 53 -42.17 4.65 3.63
N THR A 54 -41.11 3.90 3.32
CA THR A 54 -40.88 2.57 3.93
C THR A 54 -40.04 2.69 5.19
N VAL A 55 -40.05 1.63 6.01
CA VAL A 55 -39.17 1.50 7.18
C VAL A 55 -37.85 0.87 6.73
N SER A 56 -36.72 1.32 7.29
CA SER A 56 -35.41 0.75 6.99
C SER A 56 -35.18 -0.55 7.75
N ASP A 57 -34.87 -1.64 7.03
CA ASP A 57 -34.55 -2.95 7.63
C ASP A 57 -33.13 -2.99 8.23
N GLU A 58 -32.29 -2.00 7.93
CA GLU A 58 -30.92 -1.89 8.44
C GLU A 58 -30.51 -0.42 8.62
N THR A 59 -29.49 -0.18 9.44
CA THR A 59 -28.91 1.15 9.61
C THR A 59 -28.04 1.52 8.40
N ILE A 60 -28.35 2.60 7.70
CA ILE A 60 -27.66 3.00 6.47
C ILE A 60 -26.66 4.12 6.77
N TYR A 61 -25.41 3.91 6.36
CA TYR A 61 -24.33 4.90 6.49
C TYR A 61 -24.02 5.55 5.15
N SER A 62 -23.58 6.82 5.19
CA SER A 62 -23.13 7.51 3.98
C SER A 62 -21.83 6.90 3.44
N PRO A 63 -21.79 6.38 2.20
CA PRO A 63 -20.59 5.78 1.62
C PRO A 63 -19.53 6.82 1.22
N THR A 64 -19.93 8.08 1.02
CA THR A 64 -19.06 9.17 0.55
C THR A 64 -19.39 10.48 1.26
N THR A 65 -18.48 11.46 1.18
CA THR A 65 -18.76 12.82 1.63
C THR A 65 -19.34 13.61 0.47
N VAL A 66 -20.53 14.19 0.65
CA VAL A 66 -21.23 14.97 -0.39
C VAL A 66 -21.74 16.28 0.22
N ASP A 67 -21.61 17.37 -0.55
CA ASP A 67 -22.13 18.67 -0.17
C ASP A 67 -23.65 18.71 -0.29
N ASP A 68 -24.33 19.09 0.79
CA ASP A 68 -25.77 19.25 0.84
C ASP A 68 -26.14 20.72 0.61
N LYS A 69 -26.30 21.08 -0.67
CA LYS A 69 -26.66 22.44 -1.06
C LYS A 69 -28.00 22.90 -0.48
N VAL A 70 -28.98 21.99 -0.41
CA VAL A 70 -30.32 22.32 0.09
C VAL A 70 -30.27 22.67 1.58
N GLU A 71 -29.55 21.87 2.36
CA GLU A 71 -29.38 22.14 3.79
C GLU A 71 -28.50 23.37 4.04
N THR A 72 -27.51 23.61 3.18
CA THR A 72 -26.69 24.82 3.23
C THR A 72 -27.54 26.08 3.01
N ASP A 73 -28.39 26.07 1.98
CA ASP A 73 -29.27 27.20 1.67
C ASP A 73 -30.32 27.41 2.76
N ARG A 74 -30.84 26.32 3.36
CA ARG A 74 -31.74 26.40 4.52
C ARG A 74 -31.07 27.10 5.70
N LYS A 75 -29.84 26.70 6.04
CA LYS A 75 -29.07 27.34 7.14
C LYS A 75 -28.71 28.79 6.84
N LYS A 76 -28.43 29.13 5.57
CA LYS A 76 -28.23 30.52 5.14
C LYS A 76 -29.49 31.35 5.35
N GLN A 77 -30.65 30.83 4.99
CA GLN A 77 -31.93 31.50 5.21
C GLN A 77 -32.24 31.69 6.69
N GLU A 78 -32.04 30.64 7.51
CA GLU A 78 -32.20 30.74 8.98
C GLU A 78 -31.26 31.78 9.59
N ALA A 79 -29.99 31.81 9.15
CA ALA A 79 -29.03 32.81 9.59
C ALA A 79 -29.47 34.23 9.21
N TYR A 80 -29.97 34.43 8.00
CA TYR A 80 -30.52 35.71 7.52
C TYR A 80 -31.70 36.18 8.39
N ASP A 81 -32.66 35.28 8.65
CA ASP A 81 -33.89 35.60 9.38
C ASP A 81 -33.63 35.79 10.88
N SER A 82 -32.55 35.21 11.42
CA SER A 82 -32.18 35.34 12.84
C SER A 82 -31.56 36.69 13.22
N VAL A 83 -31.16 37.51 12.24
CA VAL A 83 -30.56 38.82 12.51
C VAL A 83 -31.63 39.86 12.79
N GLU A 84 -31.63 40.37 14.02
CA GLU A 84 -32.51 41.46 14.45
C GLU A 84 -32.24 42.76 13.67
N ASP A 85 -33.31 43.53 13.47
CA ASP A 85 -33.26 44.85 12.87
C ASP A 85 -32.34 45.79 13.65
N GLN A 86 -31.51 46.55 12.94
CA GLN A 86 -30.55 47.48 13.52
C GLN A 86 -31.14 48.89 13.60
N TYR A 87 -30.92 49.54 14.73
CA TYR A 87 -31.44 50.86 15.03
C TYR A 87 -30.29 51.80 15.35
N VAL A 88 -30.37 53.04 14.87
CA VAL A 88 -29.32 54.06 15.06
C VAL A 88 -29.90 55.28 15.77
N LEU A 89 -29.19 55.74 16.79
CA LEU A 89 -29.48 56.99 17.50
C LEU A 89 -29.32 58.20 16.56
N LYS A 90 -30.41 58.94 16.34
CA LYS A 90 -30.41 60.21 15.63
C LYS A 90 -30.19 61.35 16.63
N LYS A 91 -28.91 61.74 16.80
CA LYS A 91 -28.52 62.84 17.67
C LYS A 91 -29.20 64.17 17.30
N GLU A 92 -29.56 64.36 16.03
CA GLU A 92 -30.28 65.56 15.61
C GLU A 92 -31.68 65.68 16.25
N ILE A 93 -32.31 64.56 16.65
CA ILE A 93 -33.59 64.57 17.36
C ILE A 93 -33.36 65.06 18.80
N SER A 94 -32.31 64.58 19.46
CA SER A 94 -31.95 64.99 20.81
C SER A 94 -31.63 66.48 20.88
N GLU A 95 -30.80 66.97 19.97
CA GLU A 95 -30.44 68.40 19.86
C GLU A 95 -31.69 69.28 19.65
N LYS A 96 -32.59 68.88 18.74
CA LYS A 96 -33.84 69.61 18.50
C LYS A 96 -34.77 69.68 19.72
N GLN A 97 -34.82 68.64 20.55
CA GLN A 97 -35.66 68.64 21.75
C GLN A 97 -35.07 69.52 22.85
N VAL A 98 -33.74 69.54 22.98
CA VAL A 98 -33.02 70.45 23.88
C VAL A 98 -33.23 71.91 23.44
N ASP A 99 -33.10 72.19 22.15
CA ASP A 99 -33.36 73.52 21.57
C ASP A 99 -34.81 73.96 21.74
N LEU A 100 -35.76 73.05 21.55
CA LEU A 100 -37.19 73.29 21.74
C LEU A 100 -37.48 73.72 23.18
N ILE A 101 -36.94 72.99 24.15
CA ILE A 101 -37.14 73.32 25.57
C ILE A 101 -36.45 74.63 25.94
N SER A 102 -35.20 74.86 25.49
CA SER A 102 -34.54 76.14 25.72
C SER A 102 -35.39 77.28 25.17
N SER A 103 -35.92 77.14 23.95
CA SER A 103 -36.74 78.17 23.29
C SER A 103 -38.05 78.45 24.04
N ILE A 104 -38.69 77.43 24.61
CA ILE A 104 -39.89 77.59 25.46
C ILE A 104 -39.55 78.40 26.72
N PHE A 105 -38.44 78.08 27.39
CA PHE A 105 -37.99 78.84 28.55
C PHE A 105 -37.54 80.26 28.19
N ASP A 106 -36.91 80.47 27.03
CA ASP A 106 -36.52 81.78 26.52
C ASP A 106 -37.76 82.66 26.28
N ALA A 107 -38.84 82.09 25.71
CA ALA A 107 -40.12 82.79 25.56
C ALA A 107 -40.76 83.16 26.91
N ILE A 108 -40.65 82.29 27.94
CA ILE A 108 -41.11 82.57 29.31
C ILE A 108 -40.31 83.74 29.92
N ILE A 109 -38.99 83.72 29.76
CA ILE A 109 -38.10 84.79 30.24
C ILE A 109 -38.40 86.11 29.52
N GLU A 110 -38.68 86.08 28.22
CA GLU A 110 -39.04 87.26 27.42
C GLU A 110 -40.33 87.91 27.92
N VAL A 111 -41.36 87.13 28.25
CA VAL A 111 -42.60 87.66 28.86
C VAL A 111 -42.32 88.31 30.23
N HIS A 112 -41.40 87.76 31.01
CA HIS A 112 -40.98 88.36 32.28
C HIS A 112 -40.20 89.67 32.06
N GLN A 113 -39.36 89.75 31.02
CA GLN A 113 -38.64 90.97 30.66
C GLN A 113 -39.57 92.08 30.14
N GLU A 114 -40.60 91.72 29.36
CA GLU A 114 -41.62 92.66 28.91
C GLU A 114 -42.41 93.25 30.09
N GLU A 115 -42.74 92.42 31.08
CA GLU A 115 -43.36 92.88 32.32
C GLU A 115 -42.42 93.81 33.13
N GLU A 116 -41.14 93.48 33.25
CA GLU A 116 -40.14 94.36 33.90
C GLU A 116 -39.98 95.69 33.15
N ALA A 117 -40.01 95.68 31.81
CA ALA A 117 -39.94 96.87 30.98
C ALA A 117 -41.19 97.75 31.10
N GLU A 118 -42.39 97.15 31.14
CA GLU A 118 -43.67 97.84 31.37
C GLU A 118 -43.72 98.47 32.76
N LYS A 119 -43.26 97.76 33.81
CA LYS A 119 -43.14 98.31 35.17
C LYS A 119 -42.19 99.52 35.25
N ASN A 120 -41.08 99.47 34.50
CA ASN A 120 -40.11 100.57 34.46
C ASN A 120 -40.59 101.78 33.63
N ALA A 121 -41.48 101.58 32.67
CA ALA A 121 -42.02 102.65 31.83
C ALA A 121 -43.15 103.45 32.52
N GLU A 122 -43.94 102.82 33.40
CA GLU A 122 -45.12 103.44 34.02
C GLU A 122 -44.92 104.02 35.44
N ASN A 123 -43.74 103.87 36.06
CA ASN A 123 -43.41 104.44 37.39
C ASN A 123 -44.50 104.22 38.46
N THR A 124 -45.20 103.10 38.39
CA THR A 124 -46.28 102.70 39.31
C THR A 124 -46.09 101.25 39.69
N SER A 125 -46.10 100.98 41.00
CA SER A 125 -45.91 99.63 41.57
C SER A 125 -47.10 98.68 41.39
N ASP A 126 -48.18 99.13 40.74
CA ASP A 126 -49.47 98.42 40.63
C ASP A 126 -49.79 97.85 39.24
N ALA A 127 -48.92 98.00 38.24
CA ALA A 127 -49.07 97.31 36.95
C ALA A 127 -48.59 95.84 37.06
N MET A 128 -49.34 95.01 37.78
CA MET A 128 -49.17 93.56 37.76
C MET A 128 -50.08 92.98 36.67
N LEU A 129 -49.49 92.52 35.56
CA LEU A 129 -50.18 91.68 34.57
C LEU A 129 -50.80 90.47 35.28
N THR A 130 -52.08 90.19 35.00
CA THR A 130 -52.74 89.00 35.55
C THR A 130 -52.07 87.72 35.02
N PRO A 131 -52.05 86.62 35.79
CA PRO A 131 -51.51 85.35 35.34
C PRO A 131 -52.09 84.89 33.99
N GLU A 132 -53.38 85.16 33.75
CA GLU A 132 -54.08 84.85 32.50
C GLU A 132 -53.58 85.67 31.30
N GLU A 133 -53.22 86.95 31.51
CA GLU A 133 -52.64 87.79 30.46
C GLU A 133 -51.21 87.37 30.11
N LYS A 134 -50.42 86.95 31.10
CA LYS A 134 -49.06 86.42 30.88
C LYS A 134 -49.08 85.12 30.08
N VAL A 135 -50.00 84.21 30.40
CA VAL A 135 -50.19 82.97 29.64
C VAL A 135 -50.59 83.29 28.21
N LYS A 136 -51.49 84.26 27.98
CA LYS A 136 -51.90 84.65 26.62
C LYS A 136 -50.72 85.20 25.80
N ARG A 137 -49.90 86.09 26.38
CA ARG A 137 -48.70 86.62 25.73
C ARG A 137 -47.67 85.52 25.41
N LEU A 138 -47.48 84.56 26.30
CA LEU A 138 -46.62 83.40 26.04
C LEU A 138 -47.18 82.54 24.89
N GLN A 139 -48.49 82.29 24.88
CA GLN A 139 -49.13 81.49 23.83
C GLN A 139 -49.03 82.15 22.46
N ASP A 140 -49.06 83.49 22.36
CA ASP A 140 -48.86 84.21 21.10
C ASP A 140 -47.43 84.07 20.54
N LYS A 141 -46.44 83.78 21.42
CA LYS A 141 -45.03 83.55 21.05
C LYS A 141 -44.70 82.08 20.78
N LEU A 142 -45.53 81.16 21.26
CA LEU A 142 -45.37 79.72 21.04
C LEU A 142 -46.13 79.26 19.79
N THR A 143 -45.66 78.16 19.18
CA THR A 143 -46.38 77.59 18.03
C THR A 143 -47.71 76.95 18.46
N PRO A 144 -48.74 76.93 17.59
CA PRO A 144 -50.03 76.30 17.90
C PRO A 144 -49.92 74.85 18.42
N SER A 145 -48.97 74.09 17.88
CA SER A 145 -48.70 72.70 18.28
C SER A 145 -48.21 72.53 19.72
N ILE A 146 -47.53 73.53 20.29
CA ILE A 146 -47.08 73.53 21.69
C ILE A 146 -48.27 73.93 22.58
N ASN A 147 -49.04 74.94 22.17
CA ASN A 147 -50.20 75.45 22.89
C ASN A 147 -51.35 74.44 23.04
N GLU A 148 -51.46 73.48 22.11
CA GLU A 148 -52.45 72.40 22.18
C GLU A 148 -52.02 71.23 23.09
N LYS A 149 -50.72 70.98 23.24
CA LYS A 149 -50.19 69.80 23.93
C LYS A 149 -49.78 70.04 25.38
N ILE A 150 -49.54 71.30 25.76
CA ILE A 150 -49.14 71.68 27.13
C ILE A 150 -50.30 72.48 27.75
N SER A 151 -50.74 72.06 28.95
CA SER A 151 -51.84 72.74 29.64
C SER A 151 -51.47 74.18 29.99
N LYS A 152 -52.44 75.10 29.90
CA LYS A 152 -52.29 76.49 30.35
C LYS A 152 -51.86 76.57 31.81
N GLU A 153 -52.34 75.63 32.63
CA GLU A 153 -52.02 75.51 34.06
C GLU A 153 -50.54 75.19 34.31
N THR A 154 -49.85 74.55 33.36
CA THR A 154 -48.41 74.25 33.44
C THR A 154 -47.55 75.52 33.35
N PHE A 155 -47.99 76.54 32.63
CA PHE A 155 -47.22 77.78 32.46
C PHE A 155 -47.41 78.79 33.59
N ILE A 156 -48.50 78.72 34.35
CA ILE A 156 -48.83 79.68 35.41
C ILE A 156 -47.71 79.76 36.47
N PRO A 157 -47.24 78.65 37.07
CA PRO A 157 -46.19 78.70 38.10
C PRO A 157 -44.87 79.29 37.60
N LEU A 158 -44.55 79.05 36.32
CA LEU A 158 -43.33 79.55 35.68
C LEU A 158 -43.42 81.04 35.34
N LEU A 159 -44.61 81.56 35.06
CA LEU A 159 -44.85 82.98 34.74
C LEU A 159 -45.06 83.85 35.99
N THR A 160 -45.34 83.25 37.15
CA THR A 160 -45.55 83.96 38.42
C THR A 160 -44.35 83.92 39.37
N THR A 161 -43.29 83.19 39.04
CA THR A 161 -42.09 83.08 39.89
C THR A 161 -41.02 84.14 39.56
N THR A 162 -39.91 84.15 40.30
CA THR A 162 -38.79 85.09 40.07
C THR A 162 -37.93 84.66 38.88
N LYS A 163 -37.32 85.64 38.21
CA LYS A 163 -36.40 85.42 37.09
C LYS A 163 -35.27 84.42 37.40
N ASP A 164 -34.67 84.51 38.59
CA ASP A 164 -33.61 83.58 39.03
C ASP A 164 -34.13 82.13 39.13
N GLU A 165 -35.38 81.94 39.55
CA GLU A 165 -35.99 80.62 39.66
C GLU A 165 -36.40 80.05 38.29
N ILE A 166 -36.75 80.91 37.32
CA ILE A 166 -36.97 80.50 35.92
C ILE A 166 -35.65 80.05 35.28
N VAL A 167 -34.54 80.77 35.52
CA VAL A 167 -33.22 80.39 34.98
C VAL A 167 -32.74 79.08 35.58
N LEU A 168 -32.89 78.88 36.89
CA LEU A 168 -32.59 77.61 37.55
C LEU A 168 -33.47 76.45 37.02
N SER A 169 -34.75 76.71 36.76
CA SER A 169 -35.66 75.75 36.15
C SER A 169 -35.26 75.41 34.70
N LYS A 170 -34.89 76.41 33.90
CA LYS A 170 -34.39 76.23 32.53
C LYS A 170 -33.16 75.32 32.53
N ASP A 171 -32.15 75.63 33.33
CA ASP A 171 -30.90 74.86 33.37
C ASP A 171 -31.15 73.42 33.83
N ALA A 172 -32.00 73.23 34.84
CA ALA A 172 -32.36 71.91 35.34
C ALA A 172 -33.09 71.06 34.27
N VAL A 173 -34.11 71.62 33.60
CA VAL A 173 -34.89 70.90 32.59
C VAL A 173 -34.06 70.65 31.34
N VAL A 174 -33.30 71.62 30.86
CA VAL A 174 -32.40 71.46 29.70
C VAL A 174 -31.36 70.35 29.98
N THR A 175 -30.78 70.34 31.18
CA THR A 175 -29.81 69.29 31.58
C THR A 175 -30.46 67.91 31.64
N ALA A 176 -31.61 67.78 32.29
CA ALA A 176 -32.31 66.50 32.40
C ALA A 176 -32.78 65.98 31.03
N VAL A 177 -33.34 66.85 30.19
CA VAL A 177 -33.73 66.49 28.83
C VAL A 177 -32.52 66.07 28.00
N ASN A 178 -31.39 66.79 28.09
CA ASN A 178 -30.17 66.42 27.39
C ASN A 178 -29.61 65.07 27.84
N ASN A 179 -29.61 64.78 29.15
CA ASN A 179 -29.11 63.52 29.70
C ASN A 179 -29.95 62.32 29.24
N ILE A 180 -31.28 62.44 29.32
CA ILE A 180 -32.18 61.37 28.90
C ILE A 180 -32.18 61.21 27.37
N MET A 181 -32.26 62.31 26.61
CA MET A 181 -32.25 62.26 25.14
C MET A 181 -30.89 61.87 24.54
N SER A 182 -29.81 61.86 25.32
CA SER A 182 -28.50 61.33 24.88
C SER A 182 -28.46 59.80 24.88
N MET A 183 -29.41 59.13 25.55
CA MET A 183 -29.58 57.68 25.52
C MET A 183 -30.46 57.23 24.34
N GLU A 184 -30.39 55.96 23.98
CA GLU A 184 -31.29 55.36 22.99
C GLU A 184 -32.68 55.18 23.57
N ILE A 185 -33.69 55.83 22.99
CA ILE A 185 -35.09 55.76 23.39
C ILE A 185 -35.91 55.14 22.25
N PRO A 186 -36.01 53.80 22.19
CA PRO A 186 -36.96 53.12 21.34
C PRO A 186 -38.40 53.52 21.70
N ILE A 187 -39.32 53.41 20.75
CA ILE A 187 -40.76 53.68 20.96
C ILE A 187 -41.31 52.88 22.16
N ILE A 188 -40.86 51.64 22.33
CA ILE A 188 -41.27 50.73 23.41
C ILE A 188 -40.83 51.25 24.80
N GLN A 189 -39.72 51.98 24.88
CA GLN A 189 -39.15 52.49 26.14
C GLN A 189 -39.50 53.97 26.42
N LEU A 190 -40.32 54.59 25.57
CA LEU A 190 -40.69 56.00 25.70
C LEU A 190 -41.32 56.35 27.06
N SER A 191 -42.17 55.48 27.58
CA SER A 191 -42.83 55.67 28.88
C SER A 191 -41.82 55.65 30.04
N GLU A 192 -40.80 54.79 29.95
CA GLU A 192 -39.76 54.69 30.98
C GLU A 192 -38.83 55.91 30.93
N ALA A 193 -38.42 56.33 29.73
CA ALA A 193 -37.61 57.54 29.55
C ALA A 193 -38.31 58.80 30.09
N LYS A 194 -39.63 58.91 29.88
CA LYS A 194 -40.46 59.99 30.45
C LYS A 194 -40.57 59.94 31.97
N LYS A 195 -40.40 58.78 32.59
CA LYS A 195 -40.37 58.64 34.04
C LYS A 195 -38.99 59.02 34.59
N GLN A 196 -37.93 58.59 33.94
CA GLN A 196 -36.55 58.90 34.33
C GLN A 196 -36.25 60.40 34.30
N VAL A 197 -36.73 61.14 33.29
CA VAL A 197 -36.53 62.60 33.24
C VAL A 197 -37.21 63.32 34.42
N VAL A 198 -38.30 62.77 34.95
CA VAL A 198 -39.00 63.31 36.11
C VAL A 198 -38.24 63.01 37.39
N GLU A 199 -37.74 61.77 37.53
CA GLU A 199 -36.90 61.36 38.66
C GLU A 199 -35.62 62.19 38.75
N GLU A 200 -35.00 62.51 37.61
CA GLU A 200 -33.81 63.38 37.55
C GLU A 200 -34.10 64.78 38.10
N LEU A 201 -35.30 65.32 37.84
CA LEU A 201 -35.71 66.64 38.34
C LEU A 201 -36.14 66.64 39.81
N GLN A 202 -36.46 65.49 40.43
CA GLN A 202 -36.92 65.42 41.83
C GLN A 202 -35.89 65.92 42.85
N TYR A 203 -34.61 65.90 42.49
CA TYR A 203 -33.50 66.30 43.38
C TYR A 203 -33.10 67.78 43.20
N THR A 204 -33.85 68.54 42.41
CA THR A 204 -33.58 69.97 42.17
C THR A 204 -34.18 70.85 43.28
N SER A 205 -33.53 71.97 43.59
CA SER A 205 -33.96 72.91 44.65
C SER A 205 -35.11 73.85 44.23
N LEU A 206 -35.97 73.43 43.31
CA LEU A 206 -37.09 74.24 42.79
C LEU A 206 -38.29 74.23 43.76
N LYS A 207 -39.09 75.30 43.78
CA LYS A 207 -40.37 75.29 44.51
C LYS A 207 -41.31 74.19 43.97
N PRO A 208 -42.21 73.62 44.79
CA PRO A 208 -43.09 72.53 44.38
C PRO A 208 -43.89 72.80 43.09
N ASP A 209 -44.46 74.00 42.96
CA ASP A 209 -45.30 74.36 41.82
C ASP A 209 -44.47 74.56 40.53
N VAL A 210 -43.25 75.10 40.67
CA VAL A 210 -42.28 75.28 39.58
C VAL A 210 -41.70 73.92 39.16
N LEU A 211 -41.45 73.02 40.11
CA LEU A 211 -40.97 71.67 39.87
C LEU A 211 -42.00 70.86 39.08
N GLN A 212 -43.28 70.93 39.46
CA GLN A 212 -44.35 70.23 38.74
C GLN A 212 -44.50 70.74 37.30
N ALA A 213 -44.43 72.06 37.10
CA ALA A 213 -44.43 72.66 35.76
C ALA A 213 -43.21 72.22 34.94
N SER A 214 -42.02 72.21 35.55
CA SER A 214 -40.76 71.78 34.95
C SER A 214 -40.79 70.31 34.52
N GLN A 215 -41.39 69.42 35.34
CA GLN A 215 -41.54 67.99 35.04
C GLN A 215 -42.47 67.74 33.84
N GLU A 216 -43.55 68.48 33.71
CA GLU A 216 -44.47 68.36 32.56
C GLU A 216 -43.80 68.87 31.26
N LEU A 217 -43.03 69.96 31.32
CA LEU A 217 -42.23 70.41 30.18
C LEU A 217 -41.14 69.39 29.79
N ALA A 218 -40.45 68.82 30.78
CA ALA A 218 -39.44 67.79 30.55
C ALA A 218 -40.03 66.53 29.88
N ARG A 219 -41.18 66.04 30.38
CA ARG A 219 -41.92 64.90 29.80
C ARG A 219 -42.36 65.14 28.36
N TYR A 220 -42.69 66.38 28.02
CA TYR A 220 -43.09 66.75 26.68
C TYR A 220 -41.92 66.67 25.69
N ALA A 221 -40.70 67.04 26.13
CA ALA A 221 -39.49 67.02 25.31
C ALA A 221 -39.00 65.61 24.95
N ILE A 222 -39.30 64.62 25.79
CA ILE A 222 -38.84 63.24 25.56
C ILE A 222 -39.62 62.60 24.40
N THR A 223 -38.90 62.27 23.34
CA THR A 223 -39.43 61.64 22.12
C THR A 223 -38.52 60.49 21.68
N PRO A 224 -39.04 59.50 20.92
CA PRO A 224 -38.21 58.43 20.38
C PRO A 224 -37.13 59.00 19.45
N ASN A 225 -35.87 58.65 19.71
CA ASN A 225 -34.70 59.20 19.00
C ASN A 225 -33.91 58.15 18.22
N VAL A 226 -34.43 56.93 18.11
CA VAL A 226 -33.80 55.82 17.39
C VAL A 226 -34.57 55.51 16.11
N VAL A 227 -33.86 55.37 14.99
CA VAL A 227 -34.44 55.11 13.66
C VAL A 227 -33.86 53.82 13.08
N PHE A 228 -34.70 53.04 12.40
CA PHE A 228 -34.29 51.82 11.71
C PHE A 228 -33.25 52.12 10.61
N ASP A 229 -32.10 51.43 10.67
CA ASP A 229 -31.05 51.51 9.66
C ASP A 229 -31.08 50.25 8.79
N LEU A 230 -31.72 50.39 7.62
CA LEU A 230 -31.83 49.32 6.63
C LEU A 230 -30.46 48.84 6.15
N LYS A 231 -29.49 49.75 6.00
CA LYS A 231 -28.18 49.39 5.43
C LYS A 231 -27.36 48.60 6.44
N ALA A 232 -27.31 49.05 7.69
CA ALA A 232 -26.63 48.33 8.76
C ALA A 232 -27.26 46.95 9.04
N THR A 233 -28.59 46.87 8.94
CA THR A 233 -29.33 45.59 9.07
C THR A 233 -28.95 44.62 7.96
N GLU A 234 -28.97 45.08 6.70
CA GLU A 234 -28.67 44.21 5.57
C GLU A 234 -27.18 43.78 5.53
N GLU A 235 -26.27 44.67 5.93
CA GLU A 235 -24.84 44.32 6.08
C GLU A 235 -24.63 43.23 7.14
N LYS A 236 -25.32 43.32 8.29
CA LYS A 236 -25.24 42.26 9.33
C LYS A 236 -25.89 40.96 8.88
N ARG A 237 -27.02 41.02 8.16
CA ARG A 237 -27.67 39.84 7.56
C ARG A 237 -26.75 39.14 6.57
N GLN A 238 -26.10 39.89 5.68
CA GLN A 238 -25.16 39.31 4.72
C GLN A 238 -23.94 38.69 5.41
N GLN A 239 -23.39 39.35 6.44
CA GLN A 239 -22.29 38.78 7.25
C GLN A 239 -22.70 37.47 7.93
N ALA A 240 -23.93 37.37 8.42
CA ALA A 240 -24.46 36.15 9.01
C ALA A 240 -24.59 35.02 7.97
N VAL A 241 -25.06 35.32 6.76
CA VAL A 241 -25.13 34.38 5.63
C VAL A 241 -23.75 33.90 5.21
N ASP A 242 -22.79 34.81 5.08
CA ASP A 242 -21.41 34.50 4.64
C ASP A 242 -20.65 33.68 5.71
N ALA A 243 -21.03 33.80 6.98
CA ALA A 243 -20.48 33.01 8.07
C ALA A 243 -21.00 31.55 8.12
N VAL A 244 -22.09 31.23 7.40
CA VAL A 244 -22.64 29.87 7.36
C VAL A 244 -21.71 28.94 6.58
N LYS A 245 -21.18 27.93 7.29
CA LYS A 245 -20.40 26.85 6.67
C LYS A 245 -21.30 25.94 5.85
N GLU A 246 -20.79 25.49 4.72
CA GLU A 246 -21.47 24.51 3.86
C GLU A 246 -21.79 23.24 4.65
N ALA A 247 -23.05 22.81 4.55
CA ALA A 247 -23.51 21.57 5.15
C ALA A 247 -23.02 20.40 4.30
N GLN A 248 -22.32 19.46 4.92
CA GLN A 248 -21.81 18.27 4.27
C GLN A 248 -22.35 17.03 4.96
N ILE A 249 -22.80 16.06 4.18
CA ILE A 249 -23.03 14.70 4.64
C ILE A 249 -21.67 14.02 4.65
N LYS A 250 -21.14 13.67 5.81
CA LYS A 250 -19.80 13.07 5.93
C LYS A 250 -19.86 11.57 5.66
N GLN A 251 -18.80 11.04 5.05
CA GLN A 251 -18.60 9.60 4.94
C GLN A 251 -18.67 8.93 6.33
N GLY A 252 -19.47 7.87 6.44
CA GLY A 252 -19.73 7.14 7.69
C GLY A 252 -20.77 7.76 8.62
N GLN A 253 -21.39 8.88 8.23
CA GLN A 253 -22.54 9.44 8.96
C GLN A 253 -23.77 8.53 8.78
N ILE A 254 -24.52 8.31 9.86
CA ILE A 254 -25.82 7.59 9.80
C ILE A 254 -26.82 8.46 9.03
N LEU A 255 -27.43 7.88 8.00
CA LEU A 255 -28.47 8.51 7.19
C LEU A 255 -29.87 8.13 7.67
N VAL A 256 -30.06 6.89 8.12
CA VAL A 256 -31.28 6.36 8.73
C VAL A 256 -30.92 5.18 9.63
N GLU A 257 -31.55 5.11 10.81
CA GLU A 257 -31.39 3.98 11.74
C GLU A 257 -32.30 2.80 11.35
N GLU A 258 -31.95 1.60 11.84
CA GLU A 258 -32.82 0.43 11.73
C GLU A 258 -34.18 0.74 12.39
N ASP A 259 -35.28 0.28 11.76
CA ASP A 259 -36.65 0.56 12.16
C ASP A 259 -37.11 2.04 12.05
N GLU A 260 -36.31 2.92 11.44
CA GLU A 260 -36.69 4.32 11.21
C GLU A 260 -37.41 4.52 9.86
N LEU A 261 -38.38 5.44 9.82
CA LEU A 261 -39.15 5.78 8.62
C LEU A 261 -38.32 6.61 7.63
N ILE A 262 -38.24 6.15 6.39
CA ILE A 262 -37.57 6.83 5.29
C ILE A 262 -38.46 7.96 4.77
N ASN A 263 -38.32 9.13 5.39
CA ASN A 263 -39.01 10.35 5.00
C ASN A 263 -38.38 10.99 3.75
N ARG A 264 -38.98 12.07 3.24
CA ARG A 264 -38.50 12.79 2.04
C ARG A 264 -37.08 13.35 2.18
N GLU A 265 -36.68 13.75 3.37
CA GLU A 265 -35.34 14.28 3.61
C GLU A 265 -34.30 13.17 3.58
N VAL A 266 -34.55 12.06 4.27
CA VAL A 266 -33.72 10.85 4.26
C VAL A 266 -33.58 10.33 2.82
N TYR A 267 -34.69 10.19 2.09
CA TYR A 267 -34.69 9.75 0.70
C TYR A 267 -33.84 10.65 -0.21
N ARG A 268 -33.92 11.98 -0.04
CA ARG A 268 -33.07 12.93 -0.76
C ARG A 268 -31.59 12.75 -0.41
N LYS A 269 -31.26 12.56 0.87
CA LYS A 269 -29.88 12.30 1.33
C LYS A 269 -29.34 11.01 0.73
N LEU A 270 -30.13 9.92 0.72
CA LEU A 270 -29.80 8.65 0.07
C LEU A 270 -29.52 8.82 -1.43
N GLY A 271 -30.29 9.68 -2.10
CA GLY A 271 -30.06 10.04 -3.50
C GLY A 271 -28.77 10.81 -3.74
N LEU A 272 -28.45 11.80 -2.88
CA LEU A 272 -27.22 12.59 -2.97
C LEU A 272 -25.95 11.74 -2.81
N VAL A 273 -26.00 10.74 -1.92
CA VAL A 273 -24.86 9.83 -1.69
C VAL A 273 -24.78 8.68 -2.69
N GLY A 274 -25.73 8.61 -3.63
CA GLY A 274 -25.75 7.64 -4.73
C GLY A 274 -26.22 6.24 -4.35
N LEU A 275 -27.00 6.08 -3.27
CA LEU A 275 -27.53 4.80 -2.82
C LEU A 275 -28.87 4.41 -3.47
N LEU A 276 -29.56 5.37 -4.10
CA LEU A 276 -30.80 5.11 -4.85
C LEU A 276 -30.50 4.47 -6.21
N ASP A 277 -31.30 3.47 -6.58
CA ASP A 277 -31.12 2.59 -7.76
C ASP A 277 -31.07 3.31 -9.13
N ASN A 278 -31.39 4.61 -9.16
CA ASN A 278 -31.65 5.33 -10.40
C ASN A 278 -30.40 5.98 -11.06
N GLN A 279 -29.19 5.77 -10.54
CA GLN A 279 -27.95 6.27 -11.15
C GLN A 279 -26.82 5.24 -11.09
N GLN A 280 -26.84 4.26 -12.00
CA GLN A 280 -25.72 3.33 -12.24
C GLN A 280 -24.47 4.13 -12.72
N SER A 281 -23.69 4.63 -11.78
CA SER A 281 -22.45 5.34 -12.06
C SER A 281 -21.41 4.34 -12.58
N TYR A 282 -20.96 4.50 -13.83
CA TYR A 282 -19.94 3.65 -14.44
C TYR A 282 -18.51 3.93 -13.92
N LYS A 283 -18.34 5.00 -13.13
CA LYS A 283 -17.05 5.51 -12.65
C LYS A 283 -16.25 4.47 -11.83
N PRO A 284 -16.85 3.69 -10.90
CA PRO A 284 -16.12 2.67 -10.14
C PRO A 284 -15.52 1.58 -11.04
N PHE A 285 -16.22 1.17 -12.10
CA PHE A 285 -15.70 0.18 -13.06
C PHE A 285 -14.55 0.74 -13.90
N LEU A 286 -14.61 2.02 -14.28
CA LEU A 286 -13.50 2.69 -14.97
C LEU A 286 -12.27 2.79 -14.06
N GLY A 287 -12.48 3.13 -12.78
CA GLY A 287 -11.41 3.16 -11.77
C GLY A 287 -10.76 1.79 -11.56
N LEU A 288 -11.58 0.72 -11.47
CA LEU A 288 -11.09 -0.65 -11.40
C LEU A 288 -10.28 -1.03 -12.66
N GLY A 289 -10.76 -0.67 -13.84
CA GLY A 289 -10.05 -0.90 -15.10
C GLY A 289 -8.68 -0.22 -15.12
N LEU A 290 -8.58 1.02 -14.63
CA LEU A 290 -7.32 1.76 -14.55
C LEU A 290 -6.37 1.15 -13.51
N LEU A 291 -6.87 0.70 -12.37
CA LEU A 291 -6.09 -0.02 -11.36
C LEU A 291 -5.50 -1.33 -11.93
N ILE A 292 -6.32 -2.11 -12.64
CA ILE A 292 -5.87 -3.35 -13.29
C ILE A 292 -4.82 -3.03 -14.37
N LEU A 293 -5.02 -1.97 -15.15
CA LEU A 293 -4.04 -1.53 -16.15
C LEU A 293 -2.68 -1.20 -15.50
N LEU A 294 -2.67 -0.48 -14.37
CA LEU A 294 -1.43 -0.18 -13.64
C LEU A 294 -0.72 -1.45 -13.15
N ILE A 295 -1.47 -2.42 -12.60
CA ILE A 295 -0.92 -3.72 -12.18
C ILE A 295 -0.31 -4.45 -13.38
N LEU A 296 -1.02 -4.50 -14.51
CA LEU A 296 -0.54 -5.14 -15.74
C LEU A 296 0.71 -4.48 -16.28
N ILE A 297 0.79 -3.14 -16.28
CA ILE A 297 2.01 -2.42 -16.73
C ILE A 297 3.22 -2.86 -15.91
N GLY A 298 3.09 -2.98 -14.58
CA GLY A 298 4.18 -3.46 -13.72
C GLY A 298 4.63 -4.89 -14.06
N VAL A 299 3.68 -5.79 -14.27
CA VAL A 299 3.97 -7.20 -14.64
C VAL A 299 4.57 -7.29 -16.05
N ILE A 300 4.01 -6.58 -17.03
CA ILE A 300 4.51 -6.51 -18.41
C ILE A 300 5.93 -5.97 -18.41
N TYR A 301 6.19 -4.84 -17.74
CA TYR A 301 7.52 -4.24 -17.64
C TYR A 301 8.57 -5.23 -17.13
N TYR A 302 8.23 -6.01 -16.09
CA TYR A 302 9.16 -7.02 -15.55
C TYR A 302 9.50 -8.12 -16.57
N PHE A 303 8.48 -8.67 -17.23
CA PHE A 303 8.65 -9.80 -18.15
C PHE A 303 9.19 -9.41 -19.53
N GLU A 304 8.97 -8.17 -19.99
CA GLU A 304 9.46 -7.65 -21.27
C GLU A 304 10.89 -7.11 -21.19
N LYS A 305 11.33 -6.63 -20.01
CA LYS A 305 12.67 -6.01 -19.87
C LYS A 305 13.84 -6.97 -20.07
N LYS A 306 13.65 -8.29 -19.93
CA LYS A 306 14.74 -9.26 -19.94
C LYS A 306 14.71 -10.06 -21.24
N ASP A 307 15.78 -9.96 -22.03
CA ASP A 307 16.00 -10.80 -23.22
C ASP A 307 16.13 -12.27 -22.79
N ARG A 308 14.99 -12.96 -22.76
CA ARG A 308 14.89 -14.40 -22.53
C ARG A 308 14.26 -15.05 -23.76
N PRO A 309 14.63 -16.30 -24.07
CA PRO A 309 13.90 -17.08 -25.07
C PRO A 309 12.39 -17.07 -24.77
N ILE A 310 11.57 -16.84 -25.80
CA ILE A 310 10.11 -16.67 -25.68
C ILE A 310 9.47 -17.84 -24.91
N SER A 311 9.94 -19.07 -25.12
CA SER A 311 9.42 -20.26 -24.43
C SER A 311 9.67 -20.22 -22.91
N LYS A 312 10.87 -19.82 -22.47
CA LYS A 312 11.19 -19.67 -21.04
C LYS A 312 10.37 -18.55 -20.41
N LYS A 313 10.20 -17.44 -21.14
CA LYS A 313 9.36 -16.30 -20.70
C LYS A 313 7.90 -16.71 -20.54
N ASN A 314 7.31 -17.38 -21.54
CA ASN A 314 5.93 -17.87 -21.50
C ASN A 314 5.70 -18.86 -20.35
N ASN A 315 6.65 -19.77 -20.12
CA ASN A 315 6.54 -20.74 -19.03
C ASN A 315 6.60 -20.07 -17.65
N SER A 316 7.51 -19.10 -17.46
CA SER A 316 7.59 -18.30 -16.23
C SER A 316 6.35 -17.44 -16.01
N LEU A 317 5.78 -16.86 -17.07
CA LEU A 317 4.56 -16.06 -17.00
C LEU A 317 3.33 -16.92 -16.68
N LEU A 318 3.21 -18.10 -17.30
CA LEU A 318 2.13 -19.05 -17.01
C LEU A 318 2.20 -19.51 -15.55
N LEU A 319 3.39 -19.82 -15.05
CA LEU A 319 3.60 -20.17 -13.64
C LEU A 319 3.19 -19.02 -12.72
N TYR A 320 3.59 -17.80 -13.04
CA TYR A 320 3.20 -16.60 -12.30
C TYR A 320 1.67 -16.43 -12.27
N CYS A 321 1.00 -16.48 -13.42
CA CYS A 321 -0.45 -16.38 -13.53
C CYS A 321 -1.16 -17.47 -12.70
N LEU A 322 -0.64 -18.70 -12.67
CA LEU A 322 -1.22 -19.81 -11.92
C LEU A 322 -1.07 -19.60 -10.40
N ILE A 323 0.12 -19.22 -9.92
CA ILE A 323 0.35 -18.89 -8.50
C ILE A 323 -0.53 -17.70 -8.08
N PHE A 324 -0.60 -16.66 -8.92
CA PHE A 324 -1.43 -15.49 -8.70
C PHE A 324 -2.91 -15.86 -8.61
N ALA A 325 -3.42 -16.62 -9.58
CA ALA A 325 -4.81 -17.06 -9.62
C ALA A 325 -5.18 -17.91 -8.40
N ILE A 326 -4.33 -18.85 -7.97
CA ILE A 326 -4.57 -19.67 -6.78
C ILE A 326 -4.61 -18.79 -5.52
N THR A 327 -3.72 -17.81 -5.41
CA THR A 327 -3.66 -16.91 -4.25
C THR A 327 -4.90 -16.00 -4.18
N ILE A 328 -5.31 -15.42 -5.32
CA ILE A 328 -6.54 -14.61 -5.42
C ILE A 328 -7.79 -15.45 -5.17
N LEU A 329 -7.84 -16.67 -5.71
CA LEU A 329 -8.93 -17.59 -5.45
C LEU A 329 -9.05 -17.90 -3.95
N LEU A 330 -7.93 -18.13 -3.28
CA LEU A 330 -7.90 -18.38 -1.84
C LEU A 330 -8.38 -17.15 -1.04
N MET A 331 -7.94 -15.94 -1.41
CA MET A 331 -8.50 -14.70 -0.84
C MET A 331 -10.01 -14.64 -1.03
N LYS A 332 -10.50 -14.93 -2.23
CA LYS A 332 -11.94 -14.85 -2.54
C LYS A 332 -12.75 -15.91 -1.79
N ILE A 333 -12.24 -17.13 -1.65
CA ILE A 333 -12.91 -18.16 -0.84
C ILE A 333 -13.05 -17.69 0.60
N VAL A 334 -12.00 -17.10 1.18
CA VAL A 334 -12.05 -16.58 2.56
C VAL A 334 -12.98 -15.35 2.66
N SER A 335 -13.02 -14.49 1.64
CA SER A 335 -13.91 -13.32 1.64
C SER A 335 -15.39 -13.70 1.65
N LEU A 336 -15.78 -14.88 1.14
CA LEU A 336 -17.18 -15.35 1.20
C LEU A 336 -17.70 -15.54 2.63
N PHE A 337 -16.80 -15.70 3.61
CA PHE A 337 -17.15 -15.86 5.03
C PHE A 337 -17.26 -14.52 5.77
N GLN A 338 -16.99 -13.37 5.13
CA GLN A 338 -17.15 -12.05 5.75
C GLN A 338 -18.62 -11.75 6.09
N LYS A 339 -19.56 -12.30 5.31
CA LYS A 339 -21.01 -12.10 5.45
C LYS A 339 -21.66 -12.84 6.62
N ILE A 340 -20.89 -13.60 7.41
CA ILE A 340 -21.37 -14.43 8.53
C ILE A 340 -20.74 -13.90 9.84
N ASP A 341 -20.90 -12.60 10.12
CA ASP A 341 -20.47 -11.89 11.34
C ASP A 341 -18.97 -11.92 11.71
N TYR A 342 -18.09 -12.48 10.88
CA TYR A 342 -16.64 -12.43 11.06
C TYR A 342 -16.01 -11.30 10.23
N THR A 343 -16.27 -10.06 10.61
CA THR A 343 -15.78 -8.83 9.92
C THR A 343 -14.24 -8.77 9.79
N HIS A 344 -13.50 -9.59 10.54
CA HIS A 344 -12.04 -9.59 10.58
C HIS A 344 -11.37 -10.83 9.95
N ILE A 345 -12.13 -11.67 9.25
CA ILE A 345 -11.59 -12.93 8.68
C ILE A 345 -10.49 -12.72 7.63
N GLY A 346 -10.34 -11.50 7.09
CA GLY A 346 -9.26 -11.12 6.18
C GLY A 346 -7.85 -11.34 6.74
N TYR A 347 -7.67 -11.28 8.07
CA TYR A 347 -6.36 -11.54 8.70
C TYR A 347 -5.97 -13.03 8.72
N LEU A 348 -6.92 -13.94 8.45
CA LEU A 348 -6.67 -15.39 8.39
C LEU A 348 -6.03 -15.84 7.07
N VAL A 349 -6.15 -15.03 6.01
CA VAL A 349 -5.75 -15.45 4.66
C VAL A 349 -4.24 -15.70 4.57
N PRO A 350 -3.80 -16.88 4.11
CA PRO A 350 -2.39 -17.20 3.97
C PRO A 350 -1.80 -16.61 2.68
N VAL A 351 -1.88 -15.29 2.51
CA VAL A 351 -1.41 -14.58 1.31
C VAL A 351 0.10 -14.71 1.09
N ALA A 352 0.86 -14.86 2.17
CA ALA A 352 2.31 -15.00 2.10
C ALA A 352 2.74 -16.21 1.26
N MET A 353 1.91 -17.26 1.17
CA MET A 353 2.15 -18.41 0.28
C MET A 353 2.46 -17.97 -1.16
N GLY A 354 1.67 -17.06 -1.73
CA GLY A 354 1.86 -16.60 -3.10
C GLY A 354 3.21 -15.92 -3.28
N ALA A 355 3.60 -15.06 -2.34
CA ALA A 355 4.88 -14.37 -2.35
C ALA A 355 6.07 -15.35 -2.19
N MET A 356 5.95 -16.33 -1.28
CA MET A 356 6.94 -17.40 -1.10
C MET A 356 7.14 -18.21 -2.38
N LEU A 357 6.05 -18.66 -3.02
CA LEU A 357 6.11 -19.43 -4.26
C LEU A 357 6.76 -18.65 -5.41
N VAL A 358 6.42 -17.36 -5.56
CA VAL A 358 7.05 -16.49 -6.59
C VAL A 358 8.55 -16.30 -6.29
N LYS A 359 8.95 -16.09 -5.04
CA LYS A 359 10.38 -15.97 -4.66
C LYS A 359 11.15 -17.26 -4.93
N LEU A 360 10.59 -18.41 -4.57
CA LEU A 360 11.26 -19.71 -4.64
C LEU A 360 11.31 -20.30 -6.06
N LEU A 361 10.30 -20.05 -6.90
CA LEU A 361 10.19 -20.65 -8.23
C LEU A 361 10.54 -19.70 -9.38
N LEU A 362 10.48 -18.38 -9.16
CA LEU A 362 10.71 -17.38 -10.20
C LEU A 362 11.87 -16.46 -9.85
N ASN A 363 11.62 -15.40 -9.08
CA ASN A 363 12.61 -14.39 -8.76
C ASN A 363 12.17 -13.47 -7.63
N GLU A 364 13.14 -12.97 -6.87
CA GLU A 364 12.92 -12.01 -5.78
C GLU A 364 12.28 -10.69 -6.21
N ARG A 365 12.75 -10.07 -7.30
CA ARG A 365 12.21 -8.77 -7.76
C ARG A 365 10.75 -8.88 -8.21
N LEU A 366 10.36 -10.03 -8.76
CA LEU A 366 8.97 -10.29 -9.09
C LEU A 366 8.15 -10.55 -7.83
N ALA A 367 8.72 -11.27 -6.85
CA ALA A 367 8.05 -11.53 -5.57
C ALA A 367 7.74 -10.23 -4.82
N THR A 368 8.69 -9.28 -4.75
CA THR A 368 8.47 -7.98 -4.11
C THR A 368 7.39 -7.14 -4.80
N LEU A 369 7.37 -7.10 -6.13
CA LEU A 369 6.27 -6.48 -6.90
C LEU A 369 4.93 -7.17 -6.57
N THR A 370 4.93 -8.49 -6.45
CA THR A 370 3.73 -9.27 -6.15
C THR A 370 3.21 -9.02 -4.73
N CYS A 371 4.08 -8.75 -3.76
CA CYS A 371 3.67 -8.33 -2.42
C CYS A 371 2.79 -7.05 -2.47
N MET A 372 3.19 -6.07 -3.28
CA MET A 372 2.43 -4.82 -3.45
C MET A 372 1.07 -5.09 -4.14
N ILE A 373 1.07 -5.94 -5.18
CA ILE A 373 -0.16 -6.29 -5.89
C ILE A 373 -1.13 -7.04 -4.96
N PHE A 374 -0.66 -8.01 -4.17
CA PHE A 374 -1.50 -8.72 -3.21
C PHE A 374 -2.02 -7.82 -2.09
N ALA A 375 -1.24 -6.84 -1.64
CA ALA A 375 -1.71 -5.84 -0.68
C ALA A 375 -2.87 -4.99 -1.25
N ILE A 376 -2.74 -4.51 -2.49
CA ILE A 376 -3.79 -3.75 -3.18
C ILE A 376 -5.03 -4.63 -3.38
N CYS A 377 -4.86 -5.85 -3.89
CA CYS A 377 -5.98 -6.77 -4.10
C CYS A 377 -6.68 -7.13 -2.79
N GLY A 378 -5.93 -7.43 -1.73
CA GLY A 378 -6.48 -7.73 -0.41
C GLY A 378 -7.24 -6.55 0.19
N SER A 379 -6.74 -5.33 0.01
CA SER A 379 -7.42 -4.11 0.47
C SER A 379 -8.79 -3.91 -0.18
N VAL A 380 -8.93 -4.27 -1.46
CA VAL A 380 -10.22 -4.19 -2.18
C VAL A 380 -11.11 -5.39 -1.86
N ILE A 381 -10.57 -6.61 -1.79
CA ILE A 381 -11.35 -7.83 -1.55
C ILE A 381 -11.97 -7.85 -0.15
N PHE A 382 -11.25 -7.35 0.86
CA PHE A 382 -11.69 -7.33 2.26
C PHE A 382 -12.16 -5.94 2.69
N ASN A 383 -12.97 -5.28 1.86
CA ASN A 383 -13.54 -3.95 2.15
C ASN A 383 -14.88 -3.98 2.90
N GLU A 384 -15.51 -5.14 3.08
CA GLU A 384 -16.73 -5.29 3.88
C GLU A 384 -16.48 -4.83 5.34
N GLY A 385 -17.37 -3.98 5.87
CA GLY A 385 -17.29 -3.42 7.24
C GLY A 385 -16.44 -2.15 7.41
N VAL A 386 -15.93 -1.57 6.33
CA VAL A 386 -15.22 -0.27 6.36
C VAL A 386 -15.94 0.73 5.46
N THR A 387 -16.04 1.98 5.91
CA THR A 387 -16.54 3.08 5.09
C THR A 387 -15.52 3.39 3.99
N GLY A 388 -15.72 2.83 2.79
CA GLY A 388 -14.92 3.08 1.59
C GLY A 388 -14.52 1.83 0.79
N SER A 389 -13.99 2.03 -0.41
CA SER A 389 -13.65 0.92 -1.32
C SER A 389 -12.35 0.17 -0.97
N PHE A 390 -11.57 0.66 0.00
CA PHE A 390 -10.26 0.10 0.37
C PHE A 390 -10.14 -0.07 1.88
N ASN A 391 -9.89 -1.30 2.33
CA ASN A 391 -9.48 -1.59 3.70
C ASN A 391 -7.95 -1.50 3.81
N PHE A 392 -7.44 -0.35 4.22
CA PHE A 392 -6.00 -0.12 4.33
C PHE A 392 -5.33 -0.98 5.40
N SER A 393 -6.05 -1.35 6.47
CA SER A 393 -5.52 -2.19 7.55
C SER A 393 -5.13 -3.58 7.03
N VAL A 394 -6.02 -4.22 6.26
CA VAL A 394 -5.74 -5.52 5.61
C VAL A 394 -4.65 -5.38 4.55
N GLY A 395 -4.64 -4.28 3.79
CA GLY A 395 -3.58 -4.00 2.80
C GLY A 395 -2.19 -3.91 3.42
N ILE A 396 -2.03 -3.13 4.51
CA ILE A 396 -0.77 -3.01 5.26
C ILE A 396 -0.36 -4.37 5.83
N TYR A 397 -1.31 -5.10 6.41
CA TYR A 397 -1.08 -6.44 6.95
C TYR A 397 -0.53 -7.41 5.89
N TYR A 398 -1.15 -7.48 4.71
CA TYR A 398 -0.66 -8.33 3.62
C TYR A 398 0.69 -7.88 3.07
N LEU A 399 0.92 -6.56 2.95
CA LEU A 399 2.18 -6.03 2.45
C LEU A 399 3.35 -6.50 3.32
N PHE A 400 3.27 -6.27 4.64
CA PHE A 400 4.34 -6.63 5.56
C PHE A 400 4.46 -8.14 5.77
N GLY A 401 3.34 -8.87 5.81
CA GLY A 401 3.37 -10.33 5.88
C GLY A 401 4.04 -10.99 4.66
N CYS A 402 3.73 -10.52 3.45
CA CYS A 402 4.36 -10.99 2.23
C CYS A 402 5.84 -10.56 2.12
N LEU A 403 6.17 -9.32 2.49
CA LEU A 403 7.56 -8.85 2.49
C LEU A 403 8.42 -9.63 3.48
N ALA A 404 7.92 -9.89 4.69
CA ALA A 404 8.61 -10.73 5.67
C ALA A 404 8.94 -12.12 5.11
N ALA A 405 8.01 -12.71 4.37
CA ALA A 405 8.22 -13.99 3.71
C ALA A 405 9.33 -13.94 2.65
N VAL A 406 9.37 -12.89 1.83
CA VAL A 406 10.37 -12.74 0.76
C VAL A 406 11.76 -12.46 1.32
N LEU A 407 11.86 -11.57 2.33
CA LEU A 407 13.12 -11.16 2.94
C LEU A 407 13.75 -12.24 3.82
N PHE A 408 12.96 -13.19 4.34
CA PHE A 408 13.48 -14.30 5.13
C PHE A 408 14.33 -15.28 4.30
N PHE A 409 14.09 -15.40 2.99
CA PHE A 409 14.76 -16.38 2.15
C PHE A 409 16.11 -15.88 1.60
N GLY A 410 17.17 -16.67 1.83
CA GLY A 410 18.50 -16.49 1.22
C GLY A 410 18.68 -17.27 -0.08
N GLU A 411 19.93 -17.48 -0.52
CA GLU A 411 20.26 -18.17 -1.78
C GLU A 411 20.01 -19.69 -1.73
N HIS A 412 20.19 -20.33 -0.57
CA HIS A 412 19.92 -21.76 -0.37
C HIS A 412 18.84 -21.97 0.69
N ASN A 413 17.68 -22.45 0.24
CA ASN A 413 16.53 -22.69 1.10
C ASN A 413 16.22 -24.18 1.21
N LEU A 414 16.09 -24.69 2.44
CA LEU A 414 15.67 -26.05 2.81
C LEU A 414 14.19 -26.07 3.20
N ARG A 415 13.52 -27.24 3.17
CA ARG A 415 12.09 -27.35 3.53
C ARG A 415 11.81 -26.81 4.94
N SER A 416 12.75 -27.04 5.87
CA SER A 416 12.72 -26.48 7.22
C SER A 416 12.74 -24.95 7.24
N LYS A 417 13.46 -24.29 6.33
CA LYS A 417 13.46 -22.83 6.21
C LYS A 417 12.11 -22.28 5.75
N ILE A 418 11.33 -23.02 4.95
CA ILE A 418 9.98 -22.59 4.56
C ILE A 418 9.05 -22.58 5.79
N LEU A 419 9.15 -23.59 6.65
CA LEU A 419 8.37 -23.61 7.90
C LEU A 419 8.81 -22.51 8.88
N GLN A 420 10.12 -22.27 9.00
CA GLN A 420 10.66 -21.15 9.79
C GLN A 420 10.21 -19.80 9.24
N ALA A 421 10.14 -19.64 7.91
CA ALA A 421 9.58 -18.45 7.27
C ALA A 421 8.11 -18.26 7.66
N GLY A 422 7.31 -19.33 7.72
CA GLY A 422 5.93 -19.28 8.20
C GLY A 422 5.80 -18.77 9.64
N LEU A 423 6.65 -19.27 10.54
CA LEU A 423 6.72 -18.80 11.94
C LEU A 423 7.16 -17.33 12.02
N PHE A 424 8.13 -16.93 11.20
CA PHE A 424 8.58 -15.53 11.14
C PHE A 424 7.48 -14.60 10.62
N VAL A 425 6.76 -15.02 9.57
CA VAL A 425 5.58 -14.30 9.05
C VAL A 425 4.49 -14.21 10.10
N ALA A 426 4.20 -15.27 10.85
CA ALA A 426 3.25 -15.24 11.96
C ALA A 426 3.63 -14.19 13.02
N GLY A 427 4.89 -14.15 13.45
CA GLY A 427 5.39 -13.14 14.38
C GLY A 427 5.28 -11.71 13.83
N MET A 428 5.63 -11.50 12.56
CA MET A 428 5.50 -10.20 11.90
C MET A 428 4.04 -9.77 11.79
N ASN A 429 3.15 -10.70 11.44
CA ASN A 429 1.71 -10.46 11.34
C ASN A 429 1.12 -10.00 12.68
N VAL A 430 1.52 -10.65 13.79
CA VAL A 430 1.14 -10.23 15.15
C VAL A 430 1.67 -8.83 15.47
N LEU A 431 2.93 -8.53 15.12
CA LEU A 431 3.52 -7.21 15.33
C LEU A 431 2.77 -6.12 14.56
N VAL A 432 2.44 -6.36 13.29
CA VAL A 432 1.71 -5.42 12.43
C VAL A 432 0.30 -5.19 12.95
N ILE A 433 -0.42 -6.25 13.32
CA ILE A 433 -1.75 -6.11 13.92
C ILE A 433 -1.68 -5.31 15.22
N THR A 434 -0.72 -5.61 16.09
CA THR A 434 -0.52 -4.86 17.35
C THR A 434 -0.28 -3.38 17.06
N ALA A 435 0.56 -3.06 16.08
CA ALA A 435 0.81 -1.68 15.66
C ALA A 435 -0.47 -1.00 15.15
N ILE A 436 -1.26 -1.66 14.31
CA ILE A 436 -2.54 -1.13 13.82
C ILE A 436 -3.52 -0.89 14.99
N MET A 437 -3.62 -1.84 15.92
CA MET A 437 -4.50 -1.72 17.09
C MET A 437 -4.12 -0.52 17.98
N LEU A 438 -2.82 -0.34 18.24
CA LEU A 438 -2.29 0.79 19.01
C LEU A 438 -2.54 2.13 18.31
N ILE A 439 -2.33 2.20 16.99
CA ILE A 439 -2.57 3.42 16.20
C ILE A 439 -4.05 3.80 16.20
N ARG A 440 -4.96 2.83 16.06
CA ARG A 440 -6.41 3.08 16.09
C ARG A 440 -6.93 3.50 17.46
N ASN A 441 -6.16 3.28 18.52
CA ASN A 441 -6.51 3.60 19.91
C ASN A 441 -7.95 3.17 20.29
N SER A 442 -8.38 2.01 19.81
CA SER A 442 -9.72 1.48 20.05
C SER A 442 -9.71 0.53 21.26
N SER A 443 -10.80 0.49 22.02
CA SER A 443 -10.97 -0.44 23.13
C SER A 443 -11.32 -1.83 22.59
N TYR A 444 -10.35 -2.74 22.55
CA TYR A 444 -10.57 -4.13 22.13
C TYR A 444 -10.77 -5.04 23.34
N SER A 445 -11.66 -6.02 23.23
CA SER A 445 -11.80 -7.05 24.26
C SER A 445 -10.62 -8.05 24.23
N ASN A 446 -10.34 -8.71 25.36
CA ASN A 446 -9.31 -9.76 25.39
C ASN A 446 -9.61 -10.91 24.42
N VAL A 447 -10.89 -11.18 24.16
CA VAL A 447 -11.33 -12.20 23.21
C VAL A 447 -11.01 -11.77 21.77
N GLU A 448 -11.27 -10.51 21.41
CA GLU A 448 -10.92 -9.96 20.10
C GLU A 448 -9.42 -9.99 19.86
N ILE A 449 -8.61 -9.50 20.81
CA ILE A 449 -7.14 -9.50 20.71
C ILE A 449 -6.63 -10.94 20.48
N SER A 450 -7.14 -11.90 21.25
CA SER A 450 -6.79 -13.31 21.09
C SER A 450 -7.16 -13.83 19.70
N SER A 451 -8.36 -13.52 19.21
CA SER A 451 -8.80 -13.94 17.88
C SER A 451 -7.91 -13.40 16.76
N TYR A 452 -7.51 -12.12 16.85
CA TYR A 452 -6.60 -11.50 15.89
C TYR A 452 -5.23 -12.19 15.87
N PHE A 453 -4.68 -12.48 17.04
CA PHE A 453 -3.37 -13.14 17.14
C PHE A 453 -3.43 -14.59 16.65
N ILE A 454 -4.51 -15.31 16.93
CA ILE A 454 -4.73 -16.65 16.40
C ILE A 454 -4.80 -16.61 14.87
N MET A 455 -5.60 -15.72 14.29
CA MET A 455 -5.69 -15.57 12.83
C MET A 455 -4.34 -15.23 12.21
N ALA A 456 -3.57 -14.33 12.84
CA ALA A 456 -2.24 -13.92 12.41
C ALA A 456 -1.22 -15.08 12.41
N CYS A 457 -1.26 -15.91 13.45
CA CYS A 457 -0.40 -17.07 13.57
C CYS A 457 -0.79 -18.15 12.56
N VAL A 458 -2.09 -18.43 12.44
CA VAL A 458 -2.62 -19.42 11.49
C VAL A 458 -2.30 -19.02 10.06
N SER A 459 -2.47 -17.75 9.69
CA SER A 459 -2.18 -17.29 8.31
C SER A 459 -0.71 -17.51 7.92
N GLY A 460 0.24 -17.22 8.82
CA GLY A 460 1.67 -17.45 8.59
C GLY A 460 2.04 -18.94 8.50
N LEU A 461 1.54 -19.76 9.43
CA LEU A 461 1.79 -21.20 9.45
C LEU A 461 1.17 -21.89 8.22
N VAL A 462 -0.10 -21.63 7.93
CA VAL A 462 -0.80 -22.19 6.79
C VAL A 462 -0.13 -21.76 5.48
N SER A 463 0.37 -20.51 5.39
CA SER A 463 1.15 -20.05 4.22
C SER A 463 2.36 -20.95 3.93
N SER A 464 3.12 -21.31 4.97
CA SER A 464 4.28 -22.20 4.80
C SER A 464 3.88 -23.63 4.42
N VAL A 465 2.81 -24.17 5.01
CA VAL A 465 2.31 -25.52 4.72
C VAL A 465 1.82 -25.62 3.29
N LEU A 466 1.03 -24.64 2.84
CA LEU A 466 0.56 -24.58 1.46
C LEU A 466 1.71 -24.37 0.48
N THR A 467 2.72 -23.57 0.82
CA THR A 467 3.91 -23.40 -0.02
C THR A 467 4.63 -24.74 -0.22
N ILE A 468 4.85 -25.50 0.85
CA ILE A 468 5.45 -26.84 0.79
C ILE A 468 4.57 -27.80 0.00
N GLY A 469 3.25 -27.71 0.17
CA GLY A 469 2.28 -28.55 -0.52
C GLY A 469 2.22 -28.30 -2.03
N PHE A 470 2.21 -27.05 -2.46
CA PHE A 470 2.09 -26.67 -3.88
C PHE A 470 3.41 -26.76 -4.66
N MET A 471 4.55 -26.56 -4.00
CA MET A 471 5.87 -26.52 -4.66
C MET A 471 6.16 -27.75 -5.55
N PRO A 472 5.97 -29.01 -5.12
CA PRO A 472 6.23 -30.19 -5.96
C PRO A 472 5.39 -30.24 -7.25
N PHE A 473 4.16 -29.73 -7.22
CA PHE A 473 3.28 -29.68 -8.39
C PHE A 473 3.81 -28.69 -9.43
N PHE A 474 4.30 -27.53 -8.99
CA PHE A 474 4.92 -26.56 -9.89
C PHE A 474 6.28 -27.04 -10.40
N GLU A 475 7.13 -27.60 -9.55
CA GLU A 475 8.43 -28.18 -9.96
C GLU A 475 8.25 -29.25 -11.04
N THR A 476 7.34 -30.19 -10.82
CA THR A 476 7.09 -31.29 -11.76
C THR A 476 6.36 -30.81 -13.02
N GLY A 477 5.36 -29.93 -12.86
CA GLY A 477 4.54 -29.43 -13.95
C GLY A 477 5.31 -28.53 -14.92
N PHE A 478 6.21 -27.70 -14.39
CA PHE A 478 6.99 -26.74 -15.17
C PHE A 478 8.43 -27.20 -15.44
N GLY A 479 8.82 -28.36 -14.90
CA GLY A 479 10.18 -28.91 -15.05
C GLY A 479 11.25 -28.04 -14.41
N ILE A 480 10.93 -27.38 -13.31
CA ILE A 480 11.85 -26.46 -12.61
C ILE A 480 12.72 -27.29 -11.67
N LEU A 481 14.02 -27.29 -11.91
CA LEU A 481 15.00 -27.90 -11.03
C LEU A 481 15.29 -26.95 -9.85
N SER A 482 14.59 -27.15 -8.74
CA SER A 482 14.79 -26.36 -7.53
C SER A 482 16.03 -26.81 -6.73
N THR A 483 16.53 -25.93 -5.86
CA THR A 483 17.57 -26.24 -4.88
C THR A 483 17.19 -27.46 -4.02
N MET A 484 15.92 -27.62 -3.66
CA MET A 484 15.45 -28.78 -2.90
C MET A 484 15.64 -30.07 -3.68
N LYS A 485 15.27 -30.06 -4.97
CA LYS A 485 15.37 -31.24 -5.80
C LYS A 485 16.82 -31.64 -6.03
N LEU A 486 17.73 -30.66 -6.16
CA LEU A 486 19.17 -30.90 -6.19
C LEU A 486 19.67 -31.58 -4.91
N ILE A 487 19.25 -31.09 -3.73
CA ILE A 487 19.61 -31.70 -2.43
C ILE A 487 19.02 -33.11 -2.27
N GLU A 488 17.80 -33.35 -2.76
CA GLU A 488 17.21 -34.69 -2.77
C GLU A 488 18.04 -35.65 -3.64
N LEU A 489 18.46 -35.20 -4.82
CA LEU A 489 19.26 -35.98 -5.76
C LEU A 489 20.72 -36.13 -5.34
N SER A 490 21.22 -35.31 -4.41
CA SER A 490 22.55 -35.46 -3.82
C SER A 490 22.61 -36.51 -2.70
N ASN A 491 21.45 -37.04 -2.26
CA ASN A 491 21.41 -38.05 -1.21
C ASN A 491 21.97 -39.39 -1.70
N PRO A 492 23.00 -39.96 -1.07
CA PRO A 492 23.59 -41.25 -1.47
C PRO A 492 22.60 -42.43 -1.47
N ASN A 493 21.49 -42.31 -0.74
CA ASN A 493 20.43 -43.32 -0.74
C ASN A 493 19.51 -43.25 -1.98
N HIS A 494 19.63 -42.21 -2.81
CA HIS A 494 18.88 -42.13 -4.06
C HIS A 494 19.24 -43.33 -4.95
N PRO A 495 18.26 -44.05 -5.54
CA PRO A 495 18.51 -45.36 -6.17
C PRO A 495 19.62 -45.35 -7.22
N LEU A 496 19.69 -44.30 -8.04
CA LEU A 496 20.71 -44.18 -9.08
C LEU A 496 22.09 -43.84 -8.52
N LEU A 497 22.18 -42.98 -7.51
CA LEU A 497 23.46 -42.64 -6.92
C LEU A 497 24.02 -43.81 -6.11
N ARG A 498 23.14 -44.50 -5.38
CA ARG A 498 23.47 -45.76 -4.69
C ARG A 498 23.99 -46.80 -5.68
N LYS A 499 23.36 -46.90 -6.86
CA LYS A 499 23.81 -47.81 -7.92
C LYS A 499 25.25 -47.52 -8.36
N ILE A 500 25.59 -46.26 -8.63
CA ILE A 500 26.96 -45.85 -8.99
C ILE A 500 27.94 -46.20 -7.87
N LEU A 501 27.57 -45.90 -6.61
CA LEU A 501 28.37 -46.21 -5.43
C LEU A 501 28.63 -47.72 -5.28
N THR A 502 27.64 -48.58 -5.51
CA THR A 502 27.76 -50.03 -5.28
C THR A 502 28.31 -50.80 -6.47
N GLU A 503 27.98 -50.42 -7.71
CA GLU A 503 28.37 -51.16 -8.92
C GLU A 503 29.68 -50.63 -9.54
N THR A 504 30.00 -49.35 -9.33
CA THR A 504 31.17 -48.66 -9.91
C THR A 504 31.84 -47.74 -8.88
N PRO A 505 32.42 -48.28 -7.80
CA PRO A 505 32.96 -47.47 -6.69
C PRO A 505 34.10 -46.53 -7.13
N GLY A 506 34.90 -46.92 -8.12
CA GLY A 506 35.95 -46.08 -8.69
C GLY A 506 35.39 -44.87 -9.43
N THR A 507 34.37 -45.09 -10.27
CA THR A 507 33.61 -44.03 -10.94
C THR A 507 32.88 -43.13 -9.94
N TYR A 508 32.36 -43.68 -8.84
CA TYR A 508 31.78 -42.87 -7.76
C TYR A 508 32.81 -41.92 -7.16
N HIS A 509 34.00 -42.42 -6.79
CA HIS A 509 35.07 -41.59 -6.23
C HIS A 509 35.53 -40.50 -7.21
N HIS A 510 35.69 -40.85 -8.49
CA HIS A 510 35.93 -39.90 -9.58
C HIS A 510 34.86 -38.81 -9.62
N SER A 511 33.59 -39.20 -9.69
CA SER A 511 32.46 -38.26 -9.79
C SER A 511 32.39 -37.31 -8.59
N VAL A 512 32.76 -37.77 -7.38
CA VAL A 512 32.82 -36.90 -6.18
C VAL A 512 33.95 -35.87 -6.27
N MET A 513 35.12 -36.25 -6.81
CA MET A 513 36.21 -35.29 -7.02
C MET A 513 35.86 -34.26 -8.10
N VAL A 514 35.29 -34.70 -9.22
CA VAL A 514 34.79 -33.82 -10.29
C VAL A 514 33.71 -32.87 -9.76
N ALA A 515 32.81 -33.36 -8.90
CA ALA A 515 31.77 -32.54 -8.26
C ALA A 515 32.37 -31.39 -7.43
N ASN A 516 33.37 -31.67 -6.59
CA ASN A 516 34.02 -30.66 -5.77
C ASN A 516 34.75 -29.60 -6.62
N LEU A 517 35.47 -30.03 -7.67
CA LEU A 517 36.11 -29.11 -8.61
C LEU A 517 35.09 -28.22 -9.31
N SER A 518 34.02 -28.84 -9.83
CA SER A 518 33.00 -28.15 -10.60
C SER A 518 32.20 -27.15 -9.77
N GLU A 519 31.88 -27.51 -8.52
CA GLU A 519 31.19 -26.63 -7.55
C GLU A 519 32.01 -25.36 -7.30
N SER A 520 33.26 -25.50 -6.85
CA SER A 520 34.13 -24.37 -6.54
C SER A 520 34.36 -23.45 -7.74
N ALA A 521 34.56 -24.03 -8.93
CA ALA A 521 34.77 -23.26 -10.14
C ALA A 521 33.51 -22.50 -10.59
N CYS A 522 32.33 -23.12 -10.47
CA CYS A 522 31.06 -22.46 -10.77
C CYS A 522 30.78 -21.31 -9.80
N GLU A 523 30.97 -21.51 -8.50
CA GLU A 523 30.77 -20.47 -7.49
C GLU A 523 31.71 -19.28 -7.71
N ALA A 524 32.97 -19.54 -8.07
CA ALA A 524 33.97 -18.50 -8.33
C ALA A 524 33.59 -17.54 -9.50
N ILE A 525 32.73 -17.98 -10.42
CA ILE A 525 32.23 -17.17 -11.54
C ILE A 525 30.76 -16.77 -11.41
N GLY A 526 30.10 -17.11 -10.29
CA GLY A 526 28.67 -16.85 -10.08
C GLY A 526 27.72 -17.73 -10.90
N ALA A 527 28.19 -18.90 -11.38
CA ALA A 527 27.37 -19.94 -12.00
C ALA A 527 26.74 -20.86 -10.93
N ASN A 528 25.85 -21.78 -11.32
CA ASN A 528 25.14 -22.63 -10.37
C ASN A 528 26.02 -23.79 -9.83
N GLY A 529 26.75 -23.53 -8.74
CA GLY A 529 27.64 -24.50 -8.09
C GLY A 529 26.94 -25.78 -7.61
N LEU A 530 25.75 -25.66 -7.02
CA LEU A 530 24.99 -26.82 -6.56
C LEU A 530 24.54 -27.72 -7.72
N LEU A 531 24.09 -27.13 -8.84
CA LEU A 531 23.79 -27.91 -10.04
C LEU A 531 25.03 -28.64 -10.56
N ALA A 532 26.17 -27.94 -10.63
CA ALA A 532 27.41 -28.54 -11.10
C ALA A 532 27.87 -29.70 -10.22
N ARG A 533 27.82 -29.52 -8.89
CA ARG A 533 28.15 -30.56 -7.90
C ARG A 533 27.28 -31.80 -8.07
N VAL A 534 25.96 -31.62 -8.01
CA VAL A 534 25.03 -32.76 -8.00
C VAL A 534 24.96 -33.39 -9.39
N GLY A 535 25.02 -32.59 -10.45
CA GLY A 535 25.09 -33.08 -11.83
C GLY A 535 26.32 -33.95 -12.09
N ALA A 536 27.48 -33.56 -11.57
CA ALA A 536 28.71 -34.35 -11.66
C ALA A 536 28.59 -35.72 -10.99
N TYR A 537 27.74 -35.93 -9.98
CA TYR A 537 27.50 -37.27 -9.42
C TYR A 537 26.91 -38.27 -10.43
N TYR A 538 26.24 -37.79 -11.47
CA TYR A 538 25.50 -38.62 -12.41
C TYR A 538 26.07 -38.60 -13.84
N HIS A 539 27.07 -37.76 -14.14
CA HIS A 539 27.59 -37.59 -15.50
C HIS A 539 28.03 -38.93 -16.12
N ASP A 540 28.59 -39.80 -15.27
CA ASP A 540 29.19 -41.08 -15.64
C ASP A 540 28.30 -42.31 -15.35
N ILE A 541 27.02 -42.13 -15.06
CA ILE A 541 26.12 -43.22 -14.64
C ILE A 541 26.05 -44.36 -15.67
N GLY A 542 26.27 -44.10 -16.95
CA GLY A 542 26.28 -45.11 -18.00
C GLY A 542 27.40 -46.15 -17.84
N LYS A 543 28.50 -45.83 -17.14
CA LYS A 543 29.59 -46.77 -16.85
C LYS A 543 29.13 -47.98 -16.05
N THR A 544 28.04 -47.84 -15.28
CA THR A 544 27.39 -48.94 -14.53
C THR A 544 26.93 -50.09 -15.42
N LYS A 545 26.69 -49.87 -16.72
CA LYS A 545 26.29 -50.94 -17.64
C LYS A 545 27.42 -51.93 -17.93
N ARG A 546 28.68 -51.45 -17.92
CA ARG A 546 29.88 -52.25 -18.23
C ARG A 546 31.08 -51.82 -17.38
N PRO A 547 31.04 -51.96 -16.03
CA PRO A 547 32.02 -51.38 -15.11
C PRO A 547 33.49 -51.73 -15.43
N GLN A 548 33.75 -52.99 -15.74
CA GLN A 548 35.09 -53.56 -15.96
C GLN A 548 35.87 -52.97 -17.14
N TYR A 549 35.20 -52.25 -18.06
CA TYR A 549 35.85 -51.58 -19.19
C TYR A 549 36.36 -50.16 -18.85
N PHE A 550 36.10 -49.66 -17.64
CA PHE A 550 36.57 -48.34 -17.22
C PHE A 550 37.67 -48.52 -16.18
N ILE A 551 38.84 -47.92 -16.44
CA ILE A 551 40.09 -48.18 -15.70
C ILE A 551 39.96 -47.92 -14.20
N GLU A 552 39.18 -46.91 -13.82
CA GLU A 552 38.95 -46.56 -12.42
C GLU A 552 38.21 -47.65 -11.63
N ASN A 553 37.52 -48.58 -12.29
CA ASN A 553 36.81 -49.69 -11.66
C ASN A 553 37.57 -51.03 -11.79
N GLN A 554 38.74 -51.06 -12.43
CA GLN A 554 39.52 -52.28 -12.62
C GLN A 554 40.31 -52.57 -11.34
N MET A 555 39.85 -53.51 -10.51
CA MET A 555 40.56 -53.97 -9.32
C MET A 555 41.19 -55.34 -9.58
N ASN A 556 42.51 -55.41 -9.66
CA ASN A 556 43.29 -56.66 -9.81
C ASN A 556 42.88 -57.53 -11.02
N ILE A 557 42.37 -56.92 -12.09
CA ILE A 557 42.07 -57.59 -13.37
C ILE A 557 42.95 -57.04 -14.49
N GLU A 558 43.25 -57.88 -15.46
CA GLU A 558 43.88 -57.45 -16.71
C GLU A 558 42.90 -56.55 -17.49
N ASN A 559 43.39 -55.42 -18.03
CA ASN A 559 42.54 -54.48 -18.76
C ASN A 559 41.88 -55.16 -19.97
N PRO A 560 40.52 -55.28 -20.01
CA PRO A 560 39.82 -55.97 -21.09
C PRO A 560 40.08 -55.37 -22.47
N HIS A 561 40.42 -54.09 -22.54
CA HIS A 561 40.76 -53.41 -23.79
C HIS A 561 41.99 -53.99 -24.50
N ASN A 562 42.87 -54.70 -23.80
CA ASN A 562 44.02 -55.37 -24.41
C ASN A 562 43.60 -56.50 -25.38
N LYS A 563 42.38 -57.02 -25.24
CA LYS A 563 41.82 -58.12 -26.05
C LYS A 563 40.84 -57.62 -27.11
N LEU A 564 40.64 -56.30 -27.22
CA LEU A 564 39.70 -55.68 -28.15
C LEU A 564 40.43 -54.87 -29.22
N SER A 565 39.82 -54.74 -30.41
CA SER A 565 40.27 -53.76 -31.40
C SER A 565 40.00 -52.34 -30.89
N ALA A 566 40.78 -51.36 -31.38
CA ALA A 566 40.59 -49.95 -31.04
C ALA A 566 39.17 -49.46 -31.35
N GLN A 567 38.56 -49.92 -32.46
CA GLN A 567 37.19 -49.59 -32.85
C GLN A 567 36.16 -50.12 -31.83
N LEU A 568 36.35 -51.36 -31.36
CA LEU A 568 35.45 -51.97 -30.39
C LEU A 568 35.58 -51.31 -29.01
N SER A 569 36.82 -51.02 -28.59
CA SER A 569 37.11 -50.24 -27.38
C SER A 569 36.45 -48.86 -27.42
N LYS A 570 36.55 -48.16 -28.55
CA LYS A 570 35.88 -46.88 -28.79
C LYS A 570 34.36 -46.99 -28.65
N ASN A 571 33.73 -48.01 -29.25
CA ASN A 571 32.28 -48.21 -29.15
C ASN A 571 31.83 -48.46 -27.71
N VAL A 572 32.58 -49.26 -26.95
CA VAL A 572 32.29 -49.51 -25.53
C VAL A 572 32.40 -48.22 -24.72
N ILE A 573 33.48 -47.45 -24.90
CA ILE A 573 33.69 -46.21 -24.16
C ILE A 573 32.63 -45.19 -24.51
N ILE A 574 32.43 -44.86 -25.79
CA ILE A 574 31.46 -43.82 -26.18
C ILE A 574 30.02 -44.18 -25.78
N SER A 575 29.68 -45.48 -25.73
CA SER A 575 28.33 -45.91 -25.34
C SER A 575 27.90 -45.50 -23.93
N HIS A 576 28.84 -45.20 -23.00
CA HIS A 576 28.46 -44.79 -21.65
C HIS A 576 27.63 -43.49 -21.64
N VAL A 577 27.87 -42.59 -22.59
CA VAL A 577 27.09 -41.36 -22.75
C VAL A 577 25.64 -41.72 -23.09
N THR A 578 25.45 -42.49 -24.16
CA THR A 578 24.10 -42.90 -24.61
C THR A 578 23.38 -43.78 -23.59
N ASP A 579 24.11 -44.67 -22.91
CA ASP A 579 23.57 -45.56 -21.88
C ASP A 579 23.18 -44.77 -20.62
N GLY A 580 23.96 -43.75 -20.26
CA GLY A 580 23.66 -42.83 -19.16
C GLY A 580 22.40 -42.01 -19.45
N VAL A 581 22.30 -41.43 -20.64
CA VAL A 581 21.12 -40.69 -21.11
C VAL A 581 19.86 -41.55 -21.08
N GLU A 582 19.93 -42.79 -21.58
CA GLU A 582 18.81 -43.73 -21.55
C GLU A 582 18.38 -44.03 -20.10
N MET A 583 19.34 -44.27 -19.21
CA MET A 583 19.08 -44.58 -17.81
C MET A 583 18.43 -43.41 -17.07
N LEU A 584 18.94 -42.18 -17.26
CA LEU A 584 18.40 -40.98 -16.65
C LEU A 584 16.99 -40.66 -17.17
N LYS A 585 16.75 -40.80 -18.49
CA LYS A 585 15.42 -40.64 -19.10
C LYS A 585 14.42 -41.67 -18.55
N LYS A 586 14.83 -42.94 -18.44
CA LYS A 586 13.99 -44.03 -17.90
C LYS A 586 13.56 -43.77 -16.46
N ASN A 587 14.42 -43.16 -15.66
CA ASN A 587 14.17 -42.82 -14.26
C ASN A 587 13.55 -41.42 -14.07
N LYS A 588 13.15 -40.74 -15.15
CA LYS A 588 12.53 -39.41 -15.11
C LYS A 588 13.37 -38.35 -14.38
N MET A 589 14.70 -38.44 -14.52
CA MET A 589 15.61 -37.44 -13.98
C MET A 589 15.39 -36.07 -14.67
N PRO A 590 15.71 -34.94 -14.00
CA PRO A 590 15.60 -33.62 -14.59
C PRO A 590 16.44 -33.49 -15.86
N LYS A 591 16.03 -32.61 -16.78
CA LYS A 591 16.66 -32.49 -18.10
C LYS A 591 18.13 -32.11 -17.97
N GLU A 592 18.45 -31.24 -17.02
CA GLU A 592 19.81 -30.76 -16.75
C GLU A 592 20.78 -31.91 -16.47
N PHE A 593 20.35 -32.97 -15.78
CA PHE A 593 21.18 -34.15 -15.51
C PHE A 593 21.38 -35.00 -16.76
N ILE A 594 20.34 -35.10 -17.60
CA ILE A 594 20.40 -35.81 -18.88
C ILE A 594 21.37 -35.07 -19.80
N ASP A 595 21.27 -33.74 -19.88
CA ASP A 595 22.12 -32.89 -20.69
C ASP A 595 23.58 -32.95 -20.21
N ILE A 596 23.83 -32.95 -18.89
CA ILE A 596 25.20 -33.14 -18.33
C ILE A 596 25.77 -34.51 -18.76
N ALA A 597 25.01 -35.59 -18.59
CA ALA A 597 25.48 -36.92 -18.99
C ALA A 597 25.72 -37.02 -20.51
N GLU A 598 24.90 -36.34 -21.33
CA GLU A 598 25.04 -36.33 -22.79
C GLU A 598 26.24 -35.49 -23.27
N GLN A 599 26.49 -34.35 -22.63
CA GLN A 599 27.36 -33.29 -23.15
C GLN A 599 28.71 -33.16 -22.43
N HIS A 600 28.95 -33.83 -21.30
CA HIS A 600 30.19 -33.63 -20.52
C HIS A 600 31.48 -33.96 -21.31
N HIS A 601 31.42 -34.80 -22.34
CA HIS A 601 32.55 -34.99 -23.27
C HIS A 601 32.48 -34.15 -24.55
N GLY A 602 31.34 -33.48 -24.81
CA GLY A 602 31.08 -32.73 -26.02
C GLY A 602 31.29 -33.59 -27.26
N THR A 603 32.07 -33.10 -28.21
CA THR A 603 32.50 -33.80 -29.43
C THR A 603 34.00 -34.11 -29.42
N SER A 604 34.58 -34.27 -28.23
CA SER A 604 36.02 -34.47 -28.10
C SER A 604 36.50 -35.78 -28.69
N LEU A 605 37.78 -35.81 -29.06
CA LEU A 605 38.42 -36.98 -29.64
C LEU A 605 38.86 -37.97 -28.56
N LEU A 606 38.54 -39.25 -28.72
CA LEU A 606 39.06 -40.34 -27.90
C LEU A 606 40.53 -40.66 -28.28
N LYS A 607 41.45 -39.77 -27.86
CA LYS A 607 42.84 -39.69 -28.33
C LYS A 607 43.60 -41.03 -28.29
N TYR A 608 43.56 -41.76 -27.17
CA TYR A 608 44.35 -43.00 -26.99
C TYR A 608 44.01 -44.07 -28.04
N PHE A 609 42.72 -44.40 -28.19
CA PHE A 609 42.27 -45.42 -29.14
C PHE A 609 42.35 -44.94 -30.59
N TYR A 610 42.19 -43.64 -30.84
CA TYR A 610 42.45 -43.07 -32.16
C TYR A 610 43.92 -43.26 -32.58
N HIS A 611 44.88 -42.94 -31.71
CA HIS A 611 46.30 -43.14 -32.01
C HIS A 611 46.64 -44.63 -32.20
N GLN A 612 46.07 -45.52 -31.37
CA GLN A 612 46.24 -46.96 -31.52
C GLN A 612 45.68 -47.46 -32.88
N ALA A 613 44.52 -46.96 -33.30
CA ALA A 613 43.92 -47.30 -34.58
C ALA A 613 44.72 -46.71 -35.75
N LYS A 614 45.25 -45.49 -35.62
CA LYS A 614 46.04 -44.82 -36.65
C LYS A 614 47.37 -45.51 -36.93
N GLN A 615 47.95 -46.18 -35.93
CA GLN A 615 49.14 -47.02 -36.11
C GLN A 615 48.88 -48.23 -37.01
N THR A 616 47.66 -48.79 -36.98
CA THR A 616 47.27 -49.95 -37.80
C THR A 616 46.59 -49.56 -39.11
N ASN A 617 45.91 -48.42 -39.15
CA ASN A 617 45.27 -47.85 -40.33
C ASN A 617 45.51 -46.34 -40.40
N PRO A 618 46.52 -45.88 -41.19
CA PRO A 618 46.83 -44.46 -41.31
C PRO A 618 45.71 -43.59 -41.90
N SER A 619 44.73 -44.19 -42.58
CA SER A 619 43.63 -43.48 -43.26
C SER A 619 42.40 -43.28 -42.38
N ILE A 620 42.50 -43.54 -41.08
CA ILE A 620 41.35 -43.43 -40.17
C ILE A 620 41.04 -41.97 -39.82
N TYR A 621 39.76 -41.60 -39.92
CA TYR A 621 39.26 -40.25 -39.69
C TYR A 621 39.06 -39.99 -38.19
N GLU A 622 39.30 -38.74 -37.74
CA GLU A 622 39.10 -38.36 -36.33
C GLU A 622 37.63 -38.43 -35.93
N GLU A 623 36.74 -38.10 -36.86
CA GLU A 623 35.29 -38.09 -36.71
C GLU A 623 34.77 -39.45 -36.23
N GLU A 624 35.43 -40.56 -36.60
CA GLU A 624 35.05 -41.90 -36.16
C GLU A 624 35.31 -42.15 -34.66
N PHE A 625 36.21 -41.38 -34.04
CA PHE A 625 36.62 -41.50 -32.63
C PHE A 625 36.14 -40.33 -31.76
N ARG A 626 35.33 -39.43 -32.31
CA ARG A 626 34.72 -38.34 -31.56
C ARG A 626 33.43 -38.78 -30.88
N TYR A 627 33.15 -38.20 -29.71
CA TYR A 627 31.85 -38.31 -29.07
C TYR A 627 30.76 -37.67 -29.95
N PRO A 628 29.52 -38.18 -29.91
CA PRO A 628 28.43 -37.68 -30.75
C PRO A 628 27.96 -36.26 -30.37
N GLY A 629 28.30 -35.77 -29.18
CA GLY A 629 27.85 -34.47 -28.68
C GLY A 629 26.39 -34.47 -28.22
N PRO A 630 25.78 -33.28 -28.11
CA PRO A 630 26.28 -31.98 -28.58
C PRO A 630 27.42 -31.41 -27.72
N LYS A 631 28.03 -30.30 -28.17
CA LYS A 631 28.99 -29.53 -27.34
C LYS A 631 28.28 -28.99 -26.09
N PRO A 632 29.00 -28.72 -24.99
CA PRO A 632 28.45 -28.07 -23.81
C PRO A 632 27.61 -26.84 -24.15
N GLN A 633 26.33 -26.85 -23.76
CA GLN A 633 25.39 -25.75 -24.02
C GLN A 633 25.33 -24.72 -22.88
N THR A 634 25.89 -25.03 -21.71
CA THR A 634 25.88 -24.15 -20.53
C THR A 634 27.25 -24.08 -19.86
N LYS A 635 27.46 -23.02 -19.06
CA LYS A 635 28.69 -22.82 -18.29
C LYS A 635 28.96 -24.00 -17.34
N GLU A 636 27.92 -24.48 -16.67
CA GLU A 636 28.01 -25.59 -15.72
C GLU A 636 28.48 -26.88 -16.42
N ILE A 637 27.91 -27.21 -17.57
CA ILE A 637 28.30 -28.41 -18.35
C ILE A 637 29.74 -28.28 -18.84
N ALA A 638 30.12 -27.10 -19.33
CA ALA A 638 31.50 -26.85 -19.78
C ALA A 638 32.51 -26.97 -18.63
N ILE A 639 32.18 -26.45 -17.44
CA ILE A 639 33.02 -26.60 -16.25
C ILE A 639 33.14 -28.08 -15.84
N ILE A 640 32.04 -28.83 -15.82
CA ILE A 640 32.06 -30.28 -15.55
C ILE A 640 32.96 -31.00 -16.57
N SER A 641 32.86 -30.64 -17.86
CA SER A 641 33.67 -31.22 -18.94
C SER A 641 35.18 -31.03 -18.72
N ILE A 642 35.57 -29.83 -18.30
CA ILE A 642 36.97 -29.51 -18.01
C ILE A 642 37.40 -30.21 -16.71
N ALA A 643 36.57 -30.17 -15.66
CA ALA A 643 36.85 -30.79 -14.37
C ALA A 643 37.05 -32.31 -14.48
N ASP A 644 36.21 -33.00 -15.27
CA ASP A 644 36.34 -34.43 -15.59
C ASP A 644 37.70 -34.76 -16.20
N SER A 645 38.12 -33.95 -17.19
CA SER A 645 39.40 -34.12 -17.86
C SER A 645 40.59 -33.84 -16.92
N VAL A 646 40.46 -32.79 -16.09
CA VAL A 646 41.50 -32.37 -15.13
C VAL A 646 41.67 -33.43 -14.04
N GLU A 647 40.59 -33.93 -13.45
CA GLU A 647 40.63 -34.97 -12.42
C GLU A 647 41.34 -36.21 -12.95
N ALA A 648 40.89 -36.73 -14.09
CA ALA A 648 41.42 -37.97 -14.67
C ALA A 648 42.91 -37.83 -15.03
N ALA A 649 43.33 -36.67 -15.54
CA ALA A 649 44.71 -36.41 -15.90
C ALA A 649 45.62 -36.21 -14.68
N VAL A 650 45.13 -35.57 -13.60
CA VAL A 650 45.91 -35.42 -12.36
C VAL A 650 46.01 -36.76 -11.62
N ARG A 651 44.92 -37.55 -11.57
CA ARG A 651 44.88 -38.88 -10.94
C ARG A 651 45.90 -39.85 -11.56
N SER A 652 46.15 -39.72 -12.87
CA SER A 652 47.13 -40.53 -13.60
C SER A 652 48.55 -39.96 -13.59
N MET A 653 48.78 -38.79 -13.00
CA MET A 653 50.08 -38.13 -12.97
C MET A 653 51.01 -38.72 -11.90
N SER A 654 52.25 -39.03 -12.28
CA SER A 654 53.30 -39.40 -11.33
C SER A 654 53.86 -38.16 -10.61
N ASN A 655 53.70 -38.12 -9.28
CA ASN A 655 54.11 -37.00 -8.40
C ASN A 655 53.54 -35.63 -8.81
N PRO A 656 52.27 -35.35 -8.46
CA PRO A 656 51.59 -34.11 -8.83
C PRO A 656 52.07 -32.92 -7.98
N THR A 657 53.07 -32.17 -8.47
CA THR A 657 53.49 -30.90 -7.84
C THR A 657 52.56 -29.76 -8.25
N PRO A 658 52.44 -28.68 -7.44
CA PRO A 658 51.60 -27.54 -7.78
C PRO A 658 51.88 -26.95 -9.17
N GLU A 659 53.13 -26.84 -9.60
CA GLU A 659 53.48 -26.31 -10.92
C GLU A 659 53.05 -27.25 -12.06
N LYS A 660 53.19 -28.57 -11.85
CA LYS A 660 52.74 -29.56 -12.84
C LYS A 660 51.22 -29.57 -12.98
N ILE A 661 50.50 -29.46 -11.85
CA ILE A 661 49.04 -29.37 -11.84
C ILE A 661 48.60 -28.12 -12.62
N GLU A 662 49.18 -26.94 -12.33
CA GLU A 662 48.79 -25.71 -13.03
C GLU A 662 49.04 -25.82 -14.54
N LYS A 663 50.21 -26.33 -14.94
CA LYS A 663 50.53 -26.52 -16.36
C LYS A 663 49.54 -27.48 -17.03
N LEU A 664 49.16 -28.56 -16.35
CA LEU A 664 48.20 -29.53 -16.88
C LEU A 664 46.80 -28.91 -17.02
N VAL A 665 46.30 -28.22 -15.99
CA VAL A 665 44.99 -27.55 -16.01
C VAL A 665 44.91 -26.57 -17.17
N ARG A 666 45.92 -25.70 -17.32
CA ARG A 666 45.98 -24.72 -18.42
C ARG A 666 46.06 -25.40 -19.79
N SER A 667 46.82 -26.50 -19.90
CA SER A 667 46.88 -27.28 -21.15
C SER A 667 45.53 -27.86 -21.53
N ILE A 668 44.79 -28.44 -20.57
CA ILE A 668 43.46 -29.02 -20.85
C ILE A 668 42.47 -27.94 -21.29
N ILE A 669 42.47 -26.79 -20.63
CA ILE A 669 41.62 -25.65 -21.03
C ILE A 669 42.00 -25.18 -22.44
N SER A 670 43.29 -25.07 -22.74
CA SER A 670 43.78 -24.71 -24.08
C SER A 670 43.36 -25.73 -25.15
N ASP A 671 43.48 -27.03 -24.86
CA ASP A 671 43.05 -28.11 -25.77
C ASP A 671 41.55 -28.01 -26.07
N ARG A 672 40.71 -27.77 -25.05
CA ARG A 672 39.26 -27.62 -25.23
C ARG A 672 38.89 -26.40 -26.07
N LEU A 673 39.62 -25.30 -25.87
CA LEU A 673 39.43 -24.07 -26.65
C LEU A 673 39.84 -24.25 -28.12
N GLN A 674 40.99 -24.89 -28.37
CA GLN A 674 41.48 -25.16 -29.72
C GLN A 674 40.62 -26.19 -30.48
N ASP A 675 40.01 -27.15 -29.76
CA ASP A 675 39.06 -28.12 -30.33
C ASP A 675 37.63 -27.55 -30.42
N HIS A 676 37.46 -26.23 -30.25
CA HIS A 676 36.17 -25.54 -30.38
C HIS A 676 35.06 -26.09 -29.46
N GLN A 677 35.40 -26.76 -28.35
CA GLN A 677 34.41 -27.43 -27.49
C GLN A 677 33.56 -26.44 -26.69
N LEU A 678 34.00 -25.19 -26.55
CA LEU A 678 33.36 -24.17 -25.70
C LEU A 678 32.54 -23.15 -26.51
N ASP A 679 32.48 -23.29 -27.83
CA ASP A 679 31.87 -22.31 -28.75
C ASP A 679 30.34 -22.17 -28.60
N GLU A 680 29.67 -23.15 -28.01
CA GLU A 680 28.21 -23.21 -27.85
C GLU A 680 27.74 -22.90 -26.42
N CYS A 681 28.62 -22.34 -25.57
CA CYS A 681 28.29 -21.88 -24.24
C CYS A 681 28.82 -20.47 -23.96
N ASP A 682 28.17 -19.75 -23.04
CA ASP A 682 28.48 -18.34 -22.75
C ASP A 682 29.72 -18.13 -21.85
N LEU A 683 30.71 -19.04 -21.85
CA LEU A 683 31.95 -18.91 -21.06
C LEU A 683 32.88 -17.85 -21.67
N THR A 684 33.28 -16.88 -20.86
CA THR A 684 34.25 -15.86 -21.26
C THR A 684 35.70 -16.29 -20.97
N LEU A 685 36.66 -15.75 -21.72
CA LEU A 685 38.09 -15.99 -21.47
C LEU A 685 38.51 -15.59 -20.03
N LYS A 686 37.89 -14.55 -19.48
CA LYS A 686 38.12 -14.13 -18.09
C LYS A 686 37.66 -15.20 -17.10
N GLU A 687 36.48 -15.79 -17.32
CA GLU A 687 35.96 -16.87 -16.49
C GLU A 687 36.84 -18.12 -16.57
N LEU A 688 37.38 -18.46 -17.75
CA LEU A 688 38.31 -19.59 -17.89
C LEU A 688 39.57 -19.45 -17.03
N ASP A 689 40.11 -18.24 -16.90
CA ASP A 689 41.29 -18.01 -16.04
C ASP A 689 40.95 -18.09 -14.54
N ILE A 690 39.73 -17.68 -14.15
CA ILE A 690 39.20 -17.87 -12.79
C ILE A 690 38.99 -19.36 -12.50
N ILE A 691 38.39 -20.11 -13.43
CA ILE A 691 38.18 -21.56 -13.34
C ILE A 691 39.53 -22.28 -13.17
N ALA A 692 40.54 -21.93 -13.97
CA ALA A 692 41.87 -22.52 -13.87
C ALA A 692 42.48 -22.34 -12.48
N LYS A 693 42.38 -21.12 -11.91
CA LYS A 693 42.86 -20.82 -10.55
C LYS A 693 42.09 -21.62 -9.50
N SER A 694 40.77 -21.66 -9.59
CA SER A 694 39.90 -22.42 -8.67
C SER A 694 40.23 -23.92 -8.68
N PHE A 695 40.41 -24.53 -9.86
CA PHE A 695 40.84 -25.92 -9.95
C PHE A 695 42.21 -26.15 -9.32
N CYS A 696 43.18 -25.26 -9.56
CA CYS A 696 44.51 -25.38 -8.94
C CYS A 696 44.44 -25.30 -7.41
N GLU A 697 43.62 -24.42 -6.85
CA GLU A 697 43.42 -24.28 -5.40
C GLU A 697 42.75 -25.54 -4.81
N SER A 698 41.67 -26.01 -5.42
CA SER A 698 40.98 -27.23 -4.98
C SER A 698 41.86 -28.47 -5.05
N LEU A 699 42.67 -28.62 -6.11
CA LEU A 699 43.61 -29.73 -6.27
C LEU A 699 44.78 -29.67 -5.29
N LYS A 700 45.30 -28.48 -4.96
CA LYS A 700 46.30 -28.32 -3.88
C LYS A 700 45.75 -28.89 -2.57
N GLY A 701 44.51 -28.58 -2.22
CA GLY A 701 43.87 -29.13 -1.01
C GLY A 701 43.77 -30.66 -1.02
N ILE A 702 43.47 -31.27 -2.17
CA ILE A 702 43.29 -32.73 -2.31
C ILE A 702 44.62 -33.49 -2.29
N PHE A 703 45.67 -32.95 -2.92
CA PHE A 703 46.96 -33.65 -3.12
C PHE A 703 48.07 -33.21 -2.16
N HIS A 704 47.80 -32.34 -1.18
CA HIS A 704 48.75 -32.06 -0.11
C HIS A 704 48.94 -33.29 0.79
N SER A 705 50.18 -33.78 0.87
CA SER A 705 50.58 -34.84 1.77
C SER A 705 50.34 -34.44 3.23
N ARG A 706 49.61 -35.28 3.98
CA ARG A 706 49.78 -35.30 5.43
C ARG A 706 51.27 -35.50 5.69
N ILE A 707 51.85 -34.65 6.53
CA ILE A 707 53.23 -34.80 7.02
C ILE A 707 53.40 -36.25 7.50
N GLU A 708 54.21 -37.05 6.80
CA GLU A 708 54.57 -38.39 7.26
C GLU A 708 55.44 -38.24 8.51
N TYR A 709 55.01 -38.86 9.61
CA TYR A 709 55.85 -38.96 10.80
C TYR A 709 57.07 -39.84 10.47
N PRO A 710 58.30 -39.40 10.75
CA PRO A 710 59.49 -40.17 10.43
C PRO A 710 59.49 -41.50 11.19
N GLU A 711 59.61 -42.62 10.47
CA GLU A 711 59.83 -43.92 11.08
C GLU A 711 61.21 -43.94 11.78
N LEU A 712 61.20 -44.11 13.11
CA LEU A 712 62.42 -44.28 13.90
C LEU A 712 63.02 -45.68 13.65
N THR A 713 63.89 -45.81 12.65
CA THR A 713 64.76 -46.97 12.52
C THR A 713 66.03 -46.78 13.37
N LYS A 714 66.12 -47.47 14.52
CA LYS A 714 67.40 -47.76 15.19
C LYS A 714 67.54 -49.28 15.41
N LYS A 715 68.24 -49.94 14.48
CA LYS A 715 68.95 -51.20 14.77
C LYS A 715 70.29 -50.84 15.42
N GLN A 716 70.39 -50.93 16.74
CA GLN A 716 71.68 -51.01 17.42
C GLN A 716 72.23 -52.44 17.28
N LYS A 717 73.35 -52.56 16.57
CA LYS A 717 74.23 -53.74 16.67
C LYS A 717 74.90 -53.71 18.05
N VAL A 718 74.57 -54.66 18.90
CA VAL A 718 75.41 -55.01 20.06
C VAL A 718 76.48 -55.98 19.57
N LYS A 719 77.75 -55.57 19.64
CA LYS A 719 78.90 -56.46 19.50
C LYS A 719 79.04 -57.24 20.82
N GLN A 720 79.07 -58.57 20.73
CA GLN A 720 79.61 -59.42 21.80
C GLN A 720 81.15 -59.43 21.69
N ALA A 721 81.80 -59.18 22.82
CA ALA A 721 83.07 -59.75 23.25
C ALA A 721 82.99 -59.92 24.76
#